data_AF-A0ABD1J3C1-F1
#
_entry.id   AF-A0ABD1J3C1-F1
#
_cell.length_a   1.000
_cell.length_b   1.000
_cell.length_c   1.000
_cell.angle_alpha   90.00
_cell.angle_beta   90.00
_cell.angle_gamma   90.00
#
_symmetry.space_group_name_H-M   'P 1'
#
loop_
_entity.id
_entity.type
_entity.pdbx_description
1 polymer ?
#
loop_
_entity_poly.entity_id
_entity_poly.type
_entity_poly.pdbx_seq_one_letter_code
_entity_poly.pdbx_strand_id
1 'polypeptide(L)'
;MVDIGFVMGKSKLAPQSDPTIPRLELCAAVLAVEMAELIQDELDLKLDSTKYYTDSKVVLGYIYNESKRFYVYVHNRVQRIRHSTNPEQWNYVRTEDNPADLASRSVPASHLTQTMWFSGPSFLRKLSNQSEPFQSFSLVSPESDVEVRPDVKSYVTHLHGKGLSIQRFERFSTFQSLQRAVALLIHVARSFKYPNTMDKCKGWHHCDLPRSPDELSQAREVIIRAVQRNTFEKEFKALEKSKPVPLNSCLRNLNPVLQNDLICLGGRLKNAEVGVELKNPVILPKGHHVSMLLVRHHHAQVKHQGRHLTEGAVRAAGLWILGGKRLINSTLYKCVTCRRLRGRMQEQQMADLPPERLKVCPPFTYVGLDVFGPWYIATRRTRGAQPDAKRWAMLFCCMSSRAVHIEVIASMDTSSCINALRRFFAIRGPAKQLRSDCGTNFIGACRELGMNTNQPDMTVQRYLYQHGCSWVFNPPHASHMGGSWERLIGVARRILDSMLLKHGTRLTHEVLCTLMAEVAAIMNARPLVPVSNDPEDPFILTPSMLLTQKVGVPPPPGDFTDRDLLTKQWRQVQALSNMFWTRWRQVYLSTLQSRKKWTLSHQNLQEGDVVLLKDNQAARNCWPLAIVTKAFPGEDGRVRKVELKTTDQGHSKVYLRPVTELVLLLSKE
;
A
#
# COMPACT_ATOMS: atom_id res chain seq x y z
N MET A 1 -63.76 24.16 -65.47
CA MET A 1 -64.77 23.96 -64.40
C MET A 1 -64.60 22.51 -63.96
N VAL A 2 -64.44 22.24 -62.66
CA VAL A 2 -64.29 20.86 -62.15
C VAL A 2 -65.65 20.41 -61.66
N ASP A 3 -66.22 19.41 -62.33
CA ASP A 3 -67.46 18.76 -61.89
C ASP A 3 -67.13 17.58 -60.98
N ILE A 4 -67.83 17.49 -59.85
CA ILE A 4 -67.67 16.42 -58.86
C ILE A 4 -68.96 15.63 -58.81
N GLY A 5 -68.86 14.32 -59.00
CA GLY A 5 -69.96 13.37 -58.87
C GLY A 5 -69.71 12.36 -57.77
N PHE A 6 -70.73 12.09 -56.95
CA PHE A 6 -70.72 10.96 -56.03
C PHE A 6 -71.05 9.67 -56.80
N VAL A 7 -70.16 8.69 -56.73
CA VAL A 7 -70.31 7.41 -57.45
C VAL A 7 -70.86 6.33 -56.52
N MET A 8 -70.18 6.09 -55.39
CA MET A 8 -70.54 5.04 -54.44
C MET A 8 -70.05 5.39 -53.04
N GLY A 9 -70.83 5.02 -52.03
CA GLY A 9 -70.44 5.10 -50.61
C GLY A 9 -70.75 3.79 -49.91
N LYS A 10 -69.84 3.33 -49.05
CA LYS A 10 -69.99 2.09 -48.28
C LYS A 10 -69.48 2.32 -46.86
N SER A 11 -70.27 1.92 -45.88
CA SER A 11 -69.90 1.92 -44.46
C SER A 11 -70.01 0.50 -43.92
N LYS A 12 -69.14 0.12 -42.99
CA LYS A 12 -69.19 -1.16 -42.28
C LYS A 12 -69.29 -0.89 -40.79
N LEU A 13 -70.13 -1.66 -40.09
CA LEU A 13 -70.18 -1.62 -38.63
C LEU A 13 -68.87 -2.17 -38.04
N ALA A 14 -68.41 -1.55 -36.95
CA ALA A 14 -67.23 -2.01 -36.24
C ALA A 14 -67.44 -3.46 -35.72
N PRO A 15 -66.45 -4.36 -35.87
CA PRO A 15 -66.54 -5.72 -35.33
C PRO A 15 -66.70 -5.72 -33.80
N GLN A 16 -67.46 -6.68 -33.24
CA GLN A 16 -67.67 -6.81 -31.78
C GLN A 16 -66.38 -7.10 -30.98
N SER A 17 -65.34 -7.64 -31.61
CA SER A 17 -64.05 -7.88 -30.96
C SER A 17 -63.22 -6.60 -30.96
N ASP A 18 -63.25 -5.81 -29.87
CA ASP A 18 -62.62 -4.49 -29.69
C ASP A 18 -61.26 -4.32 -30.41
N PRO A 19 -61.22 -3.89 -31.69
CA PRO A 19 -59.95 -3.62 -32.36
C PRO A 19 -59.49 -2.25 -31.89
N THR A 20 -58.18 -2.09 -31.69
CA THR A 20 -57.60 -0.76 -31.44
C THR A 20 -57.96 0.20 -32.58
N ILE A 21 -58.16 1.49 -32.29
CA ILE A 21 -58.51 2.51 -33.29
C ILE A 21 -57.63 2.43 -34.55
N PRO A 22 -56.28 2.31 -34.48
CA PRO A 22 -55.44 2.16 -35.68
C PRO A 22 -55.77 0.96 -36.58
N ARG A 23 -56.28 -0.14 -36.01
CA ARG A 23 -56.70 -1.33 -36.77
C ARG A 23 -58.04 -1.11 -37.49
N LEU A 24 -58.96 -0.34 -36.88
CA LEU A 24 -60.22 0.05 -37.52
C LEU A 24 -59.93 0.98 -38.69
N GLU A 25 -59.09 1.99 -38.49
CA GLU A 25 -58.67 2.91 -39.56
C GLU A 25 -57.97 2.17 -40.70
N LEU A 26 -57.11 1.20 -40.38
CA LEU A 26 -56.46 0.38 -41.40
C LEU A 26 -57.46 -0.49 -42.17
N CYS A 27 -58.52 -0.99 -41.53
CA CYS A 27 -59.60 -1.69 -42.21
C CYS A 27 -60.41 -0.77 -43.13
N ALA A 28 -60.62 0.49 -42.75
CA ALA A 28 -61.26 1.49 -43.60
C ALA A 28 -60.41 1.75 -44.86
N ALA A 29 -59.08 1.83 -44.72
CA ALA A 29 -58.17 1.92 -45.86
C ALA A 29 -58.25 0.69 -46.78
N VAL A 30 -58.30 -0.52 -46.24
CA VAL A 30 -58.52 -1.74 -47.06
C VAL A 30 -59.86 -1.68 -47.81
N LEU A 31 -60.94 -1.23 -47.14
CA LEU A 31 -62.25 -1.08 -47.76
C LEU A 31 -62.24 -0.06 -48.90
N ALA A 32 -61.49 1.04 -48.75
CA ALA A 32 -61.34 2.05 -49.81
C ALA A 32 -60.67 1.45 -51.07
N VAL A 33 -59.67 0.57 -50.89
CA VAL A 33 -59.04 -0.15 -52.01
C VAL A 33 -60.01 -1.11 -52.67
N GLU A 34 -60.74 -1.92 -51.90
CA GLU A 34 -61.76 -2.85 -52.43
C GLU A 34 -62.86 -2.12 -53.20
N MET A 35 -63.27 -0.93 -52.73
CA MET A 35 -64.25 -0.10 -53.43
C MET A 35 -63.68 0.48 -54.73
N ALA A 36 -62.44 0.96 -54.71
CA ALA A 36 -61.83 1.52 -55.90
C ALA A 36 -61.63 0.47 -57.00
N GLU A 37 -61.24 -0.76 -56.63
CA GLU A 37 -61.17 -1.90 -57.55
C GLU A 37 -62.54 -2.21 -58.16
N LEU A 38 -63.59 -2.34 -57.33
CA LEU A 38 -64.95 -2.58 -57.82
C LEU A 38 -65.43 -1.47 -58.78
N ILE A 39 -65.18 -0.21 -58.43
CA ILE A 39 -65.58 0.93 -59.26
C ILE A 39 -64.80 0.93 -60.58
N GLN A 40 -63.51 0.57 -60.55
CA GLN A 40 -62.69 0.50 -61.75
C GLN A 40 -63.09 -0.66 -62.67
N ASP A 41 -63.51 -1.79 -62.12
CA ASP A 41 -63.96 -2.96 -62.89
C ASP A 41 -65.34 -2.75 -63.53
N GLU A 42 -66.24 -2.00 -62.87
CA GLU A 42 -67.62 -1.78 -63.32
C GLU A 42 -67.82 -0.49 -64.14
N LEU A 43 -66.88 0.46 -64.09
CA LEU A 43 -66.93 1.66 -64.92
C LEU A 43 -66.41 1.38 -66.33
N ASP A 44 -67.27 1.55 -67.35
CA ASP A 44 -66.87 1.58 -68.78
C ASP A 44 -66.11 2.87 -69.16
N LEU A 45 -65.37 3.46 -68.23
CA LEU A 45 -64.59 4.69 -68.40
C LEU A 45 -63.15 4.48 -67.94
N LYS A 46 -62.19 4.93 -68.75
CA LYS A 46 -60.78 4.90 -68.38
C LYS A 46 -60.47 6.00 -67.37
N LEU A 47 -60.09 5.63 -66.15
CA LEU A 47 -59.65 6.55 -65.11
C LEU A 47 -58.20 6.99 -65.36
N ASP A 48 -57.96 8.31 -65.48
CA ASP A 48 -56.61 8.85 -65.68
C ASP A 48 -55.75 8.79 -64.40
N SER A 49 -56.37 8.92 -63.22
CA SER A 49 -55.67 8.82 -61.94
C SER A 49 -56.63 8.43 -60.80
N THR A 50 -56.12 7.69 -59.83
CA THR A 50 -56.83 7.32 -58.60
C THR A 50 -56.05 7.82 -57.39
N LYS A 51 -56.72 8.59 -56.53
CA LYS A 51 -56.16 9.13 -55.28
C LYS A 51 -57.00 8.68 -54.10
N TYR A 52 -56.33 8.25 -53.03
CA TYR A 52 -56.94 7.81 -51.78
C TYR A 52 -56.70 8.85 -50.70
N TYR A 53 -57.70 9.08 -49.86
CA TYR A 53 -57.64 10.06 -48.79
C TYR A 53 -58.00 9.40 -47.46
N THR A 54 -57.22 9.66 -46.42
CA THR A 54 -57.50 9.25 -45.04
C THR A 54 -57.05 10.34 -44.07
N ASP A 55 -57.76 10.48 -42.95
CA ASP A 55 -57.39 11.36 -41.84
C ASP A 55 -56.53 10.66 -40.78
N SER A 56 -56.22 9.37 -40.96
CA SER A 56 -55.36 8.61 -40.06
C SER A 56 -53.88 8.68 -40.48
N LYS A 57 -53.12 9.56 -39.82
CA LYS A 57 -51.66 9.63 -39.99
C LYS A 57 -50.94 8.33 -39.59
N VAL A 58 -51.53 7.55 -38.69
CA VAL A 58 -50.99 6.24 -38.28
C VAL A 58 -51.06 5.25 -39.44
N VAL A 59 -52.21 5.19 -40.13
CA VAL A 59 -52.39 4.34 -41.32
C VAL A 59 -51.46 4.77 -42.46
N LEU A 60 -51.34 6.08 -42.70
CA LEU A 60 -50.38 6.60 -43.67
C LEU A 60 -48.94 6.21 -43.31
N GLY A 61 -48.56 6.31 -42.04
CA GLY A 61 -47.26 5.83 -41.54
C GLY A 61 -47.06 4.33 -41.77
N TYR A 62 -48.11 3.50 -41.61
CA TYR A 62 -48.05 2.07 -41.93
C TYR A 62 -47.87 1.80 -43.42
N ILE A 63 -48.60 2.52 -44.28
CA ILE A 63 -48.55 2.37 -45.74
C ILE A 63 -47.22 2.87 -46.31
N TYR A 64 -46.55 3.84 -45.70
CA TYR A 64 -45.25 4.37 -46.14
C TYR A 64 -44.03 3.69 -45.51
N ASN A 65 -44.19 2.92 -44.43
CA ASN A 65 -43.05 2.28 -43.76
C ASN A 65 -42.45 1.13 -44.56
N GLU A 66 -41.17 1.24 -44.93
CA GLU A 66 -40.40 0.17 -45.57
C GLU A 66 -39.37 -0.49 -44.63
N SER A 67 -39.10 0.13 -43.48
CA SER A 67 -38.00 -0.25 -42.59
C SER A 67 -38.36 -1.21 -41.46
N LYS A 68 -39.45 -0.94 -40.71
CA LYS A 68 -39.81 -1.71 -39.51
C LYS A 68 -40.78 -2.84 -39.83
N ARG A 69 -40.72 -3.95 -39.10
CA ARG A 69 -41.63 -5.10 -39.27
C ARG A 69 -42.86 -4.97 -38.38
N PHE A 70 -44.05 -5.19 -38.95
CA PHE A 70 -45.31 -5.22 -38.19
C PHE A 70 -45.65 -6.63 -37.68
N TYR A 71 -46.54 -6.73 -36.69
CA TYR A 71 -47.23 -7.99 -36.37
C TYR A 71 -48.19 -8.39 -37.50
N VAL A 72 -48.58 -9.68 -37.52
CA VAL A 72 -49.23 -10.33 -38.66
C VAL A 72 -50.50 -9.60 -39.12
N TYR A 73 -51.29 -9.08 -38.17
CA TYR A 73 -52.56 -8.40 -38.49
C TYR A 73 -52.37 -7.16 -39.35
N VAL A 74 -51.50 -6.24 -38.93
CA VAL A 74 -51.18 -5.00 -39.66
C VAL A 74 -50.39 -5.33 -40.92
N HIS A 75 -49.41 -6.24 -40.84
CA HIS A 75 -48.62 -6.65 -42.00
C HIS A 75 -49.48 -7.10 -43.19
N ASN A 76 -50.43 -8.02 -42.97
CA ASN A 76 -51.25 -8.57 -44.04
C ASN A 76 -52.15 -7.49 -44.70
N ARG A 77 -52.63 -6.51 -43.92
CA ARG A 77 -53.52 -5.44 -44.40
C ARG A 77 -52.75 -4.35 -45.15
N VAL A 78 -51.59 -3.95 -44.64
CA VAL A 78 -50.67 -3.07 -45.37
C VAL A 78 -50.23 -3.73 -46.68
N GLN A 79 -49.95 -5.05 -46.67
CA GLN A 79 -49.63 -5.79 -47.87
C GLN A 79 -50.80 -5.83 -48.87
N ARG A 80 -52.04 -6.04 -48.40
CA ARG A 80 -53.25 -5.98 -49.26
C ARG A 80 -53.41 -4.61 -49.92
N ILE A 81 -53.21 -3.52 -49.16
CA ILE A 81 -53.27 -2.15 -49.69
C ILE A 81 -52.17 -1.92 -50.74
N ARG A 82 -50.93 -2.31 -50.43
CA ARG A 82 -49.77 -2.14 -51.33
C ARG A 82 -49.79 -3.06 -52.55
N HIS A 83 -50.61 -4.11 -52.56
CA HIS A 83 -50.77 -4.97 -53.73
C HIS A 83 -51.54 -4.26 -54.86
N SER A 84 -52.44 -3.34 -54.50
CA SER A 84 -53.35 -2.68 -55.46
C SER A 84 -53.10 -1.20 -55.61
N THR A 85 -52.34 -0.59 -54.70
CA THR A 85 -52.06 0.85 -54.68
C THR A 85 -50.61 1.10 -54.33
N ASN A 86 -50.07 2.21 -54.82
CA ASN A 86 -48.76 2.72 -54.42
C ASN A 86 -48.92 3.70 -53.24
N PRO A 87 -47.97 3.76 -52.28
CA PRO A 87 -48.00 4.72 -51.18
C PRO A 87 -48.24 6.17 -51.64
N GLU A 88 -47.66 6.56 -52.78
CA GLU A 88 -47.79 7.89 -53.38
C GLU A 88 -49.23 8.29 -53.75
N GLN A 89 -50.14 7.32 -53.89
CA GLN A 89 -51.56 7.59 -54.16
C GLN A 89 -52.34 7.97 -52.90
N TRP A 90 -51.77 7.77 -51.71
CA TRP A 90 -52.42 8.02 -50.42
C TRP A 90 -52.07 9.40 -49.88
N ASN A 91 -53.11 10.16 -49.56
CA ASN A 91 -53.03 11.55 -49.14
C ASN A 91 -53.72 11.75 -47.79
N TYR A 92 -53.24 12.72 -47.02
CA TYR A 92 -53.90 13.13 -45.79
C TYR A 92 -55.07 14.08 -46.10
N VAL A 93 -56.23 13.82 -45.50
CA VAL A 93 -57.35 14.76 -45.44
C VAL A 93 -57.63 15.10 -43.98
N ARG A 94 -58.08 16.32 -43.68
CA ARG A 94 -58.49 16.66 -42.32
C ARG A 94 -59.81 15.94 -42.02
N THR A 95 -60.00 15.50 -40.77
CA THR A 95 -61.24 14.83 -40.33
C THR A 95 -62.50 15.65 -40.65
N GLU A 96 -62.43 16.98 -40.52
CA GLU A 96 -63.53 17.91 -40.86
C GLU A 96 -63.88 17.94 -42.36
N ASP A 97 -62.91 17.59 -43.21
CA ASP A 97 -63.01 17.55 -44.67
C ASP A 97 -63.10 16.10 -45.19
N ASN A 98 -63.30 15.09 -44.33
CA ASN A 98 -63.41 13.68 -44.72
C ASN A 98 -64.88 13.26 -44.89
N PRO A 99 -65.39 13.01 -46.12
CA PRO A 99 -66.79 12.65 -46.31
C PRO A 99 -67.14 11.30 -45.72
N ALA A 100 -66.17 10.38 -45.59
CA ALA A 100 -66.40 9.05 -45.02
C ALA A 100 -66.84 9.11 -43.55
N ASP A 101 -66.47 10.17 -42.81
CA ASP A 101 -66.88 10.37 -41.42
C ASP A 101 -68.38 10.60 -41.27
N LEU A 102 -69.05 11.15 -42.29
CA LEU A 102 -70.50 11.33 -42.27
C LEU A 102 -71.26 10.00 -42.38
N ALA A 103 -70.61 8.95 -42.87
CA ALA A 103 -71.15 7.59 -42.91
C ALA A 103 -70.85 6.77 -41.65
N SER A 104 -69.83 7.15 -40.88
CA SER A 104 -69.50 6.51 -39.60
C SER A 104 -70.18 7.21 -38.41
N ARG A 105 -70.52 8.50 -38.53
CA ARG A 105 -71.22 9.31 -37.52
C ARG A 105 -72.70 9.49 -37.88
N SER A 106 -73.58 9.52 -36.87
CA SER A 106 -75.03 9.64 -37.09
C SER A 106 -75.43 11.04 -37.58
N VAL A 107 -75.80 11.16 -38.86
CA VAL A 107 -76.42 12.37 -39.43
C VAL A 107 -77.90 12.10 -39.73
N PRO A 108 -78.84 12.97 -39.32
CA PRO A 108 -80.24 12.83 -39.70
C PRO A 108 -80.40 12.89 -41.23
N ALA A 109 -81.21 12.00 -41.81
CA ALA A 109 -81.39 11.89 -43.26
C ALA A 109 -81.81 13.21 -43.93
N SER A 110 -82.57 14.06 -43.23
CA SER A 110 -83.00 15.38 -43.71
C SER A 110 -81.85 16.37 -43.94
N HIS A 111 -80.74 16.23 -43.21
CA HIS A 111 -79.58 17.13 -43.31
C HIS A 111 -78.51 16.60 -44.26
N LEU A 112 -78.60 15.36 -44.73
CA LEU A 112 -77.56 14.73 -45.55
C LEU A 112 -77.28 15.51 -46.85
N THR A 113 -78.31 16.05 -47.49
CA THR A 113 -78.17 16.87 -48.72
C THR A 113 -77.45 18.20 -48.50
N GLN A 114 -77.41 18.70 -47.25
CA GLN A 114 -76.70 19.92 -46.87
C GLN A 114 -75.22 19.65 -46.50
N THR A 115 -74.82 18.37 -46.41
CA THR A 115 -73.45 17.98 -46.09
C THR A 115 -72.59 17.78 -47.34
N MET A 116 -71.29 17.56 -47.12
CA MET A 116 -70.32 17.23 -48.17
C MET A 116 -70.37 15.77 -48.65
N TRP A 117 -71.33 14.96 -48.18
CA TRP A 117 -71.45 13.55 -48.55
C TRP A 117 -71.55 13.34 -50.07
N PHE A 118 -72.44 14.08 -50.74
CA PHE A 118 -72.64 13.98 -52.19
C PHE A 118 -71.78 14.95 -53.00
N SER A 119 -71.43 16.09 -52.42
CA SER A 119 -70.75 17.19 -53.14
C SER A 119 -69.23 17.13 -53.06
N GLY A 120 -68.68 16.29 -52.18
CA GLY A 120 -67.27 16.17 -51.87
C GLY A 120 -66.72 17.39 -51.11
N PRO A 121 -65.52 17.29 -50.50
CA PRO A 121 -64.88 18.42 -49.84
C PRO A 121 -64.47 19.52 -50.82
N SER A 122 -64.49 20.76 -50.35
CA SER A 122 -64.31 21.96 -51.18
C SER A 122 -62.96 22.02 -51.91
N PHE A 123 -61.92 21.39 -51.38
CA PHE A 123 -60.58 21.38 -51.99
C PHE A 123 -60.54 20.60 -53.32
N LEU A 124 -61.42 19.63 -53.54
CA LEU A 124 -61.48 18.89 -54.80
C LEU A 124 -61.95 19.76 -55.98
N ARG A 125 -62.65 20.87 -55.70
CA ARG A 125 -63.12 21.82 -56.73
C ARG A 125 -62.05 22.83 -57.14
N LYS A 126 -60.98 22.96 -56.36
CA LYS A 126 -59.89 23.90 -56.64
C LYS A 126 -58.92 23.24 -57.62
N LEU A 127 -58.79 23.84 -58.82
CA LEU A 127 -57.80 23.45 -59.83
C LEU A 127 -56.40 23.82 -59.30
N SER A 128 -55.78 22.91 -58.54
CA SER A 128 -54.42 23.11 -58.05
C SER A 128 -53.41 22.91 -59.19
N ASN A 129 -53.08 23.98 -59.91
CA ASN A 129 -51.92 24.06 -60.82
C ASN A 129 -50.57 24.12 -60.08
N GLN A 130 -50.53 23.66 -58.82
CA GLN A 130 -49.32 23.49 -58.03
C GLN A 130 -49.22 22.01 -57.69
N SER A 131 -48.10 21.39 -58.05
CA SER A 131 -47.70 20.08 -57.55
C SER A 131 -47.66 20.14 -56.02
N GLU A 132 -48.64 19.53 -55.35
CA GLU A 132 -48.60 19.30 -53.91
C GLU A 132 -47.24 18.67 -53.57
N PRO A 133 -46.48 19.19 -52.60
CA PRO A 133 -45.18 18.64 -52.26
C PRO A 133 -45.34 17.18 -51.87
N PHE A 134 -44.41 16.32 -52.31
CA PHE A 134 -44.41 14.90 -51.97
C PHE A 134 -44.47 14.72 -50.44
N GLN A 135 -45.60 14.21 -49.93
CA GLN A 135 -45.78 13.99 -48.48
C GLN A 135 -45.39 12.56 -48.14
N SER A 136 -44.19 12.38 -47.57
CA SER A 136 -43.80 11.12 -46.94
C SER A 136 -44.32 11.07 -45.51
N PHE A 137 -44.99 9.98 -45.12
CA PHE A 137 -45.49 9.80 -43.75
C PHE A 137 -44.61 8.82 -42.97
N SER A 138 -43.96 9.29 -41.90
CA SER A 138 -43.22 8.44 -40.97
C SER A 138 -44.14 7.74 -39.98
N LEU A 139 -43.71 6.60 -39.41
CA LEU A 139 -44.41 5.96 -38.29
C LEU A 139 -44.56 6.94 -37.12
N VAL A 140 -45.78 7.02 -36.57
CA VAL A 140 -46.08 7.85 -35.40
C VAL A 140 -45.72 7.07 -34.15
N SER A 141 -44.73 7.56 -33.39
CA SER A 141 -44.30 6.97 -32.10
C SER A 141 -44.08 5.43 -32.14
N PRO A 142 -43.17 4.93 -33.00
CA PRO A 142 -42.99 3.50 -33.24
C PRO A 142 -42.49 2.70 -32.02
N GLU A 143 -41.93 3.38 -31.01
CA GLU A 143 -41.47 2.77 -29.75
C GLU A 143 -42.65 2.35 -28.84
N SER A 144 -43.78 3.06 -28.95
CA SER A 144 -45.00 2.84 -28.16
C SER A 144 -46.08 2.06 -28.90
N ASP A 145 -45.87 1.82 -30.19
CA ASP A 145 -46.83 1.14 -31.05
C ASP A 145 -46.74 -0.39 -30.88
N VAL A 146 -47.78 -0.96 -30.28
CA VAL A 146 -47.89 -2.42 -30.05
C VAL A 146 -47.91 -3.23 -31.35
N GLU A 147 -48.17 -2.61 -32.50
CA GLU A 147 -48.20 -3.28 -33.81
C GLU A 147 -46.82 -3.34 -34.48
N VAL A 148 -45.84 -2.58 -33.98
CA VAL A 148 -44.47 -2.53 -34.50
C VAL A 148 -43.58 -3.48 -33.68
N ARG A 149 -42.83 -4.36 -34.36
CA ARG A 149 -41.90 -5.27 -33.68
C ARG A 149 -40.66 -4.50 -33.20
N PRO A 150 -40.18 -4.72 -31.96
CA PRO A 150 -38.96 -4.10 -31.47
C PRO A 150 -37.72 -4.62 -32.21
N ASP A 151 -36.74 -3.75 -32.43
CA ASP A 151 -35.47 -4.10 -33.06
C ASP A 151 -34.61 -4.95 -32.11
N VAL A 152 -34.43 -6.23 -32.43
CA VAL A 152 -33.54 -7.13 -31.67
C VAL A 152 -32.13 -7.05 -32.25
N LYS A 153 -31.25 -6.28 -31.60
CA LYS A 153 -29.81 -6.27 -31.91
C LYS A 153 -29.14 -7.48 -31.25
N SER A 154 -28.63 -8.41 -32.07
CA SER A 154 -27.78 -9.50 -31.58
C SER A 154 -26.30 -9.12 -31.73
N TYR A 155 -25.52 -9.27 -30.66
CA TYR A 155 -24.08 -9.01 -30.67
C TYR A 155 -23.33 -10.33 -30.75
N VAL A 156 -22.46 -10.48 -31.76
CA VAL A 156 -21.55 -11.62 -31.89
C VAL A 156 -20.19 -11.23 -31.35
N THR A 157 -19.67 -11.99 -30.38
CA THR A 157 -18.32 -11.80 -29.85
C THR A 157 -17.38 -12.80 -30.50
N HIS A 158 -16.43 -12.32 -31.31
CA HIS A 158 -15.38 -13.16 -31.88
C HIS A 158 -14.27 -13.38 -30.85
N LEU A 159 -14.08 -14.63 -30.40
CA LEU A 159 -13.00 -15.01 -29.49
C LEU A 159 -11.72 -15.33 -30.26
N HIS A 160 -10.64 -14.58 -30.03
CA HIS A 160 -9.34 -14.79 -30.68
C HIS A 160 -8.49 -15.93 -30.09
N GLY A 161 -9.01 -16.74 -29.16
CA GLY A 161 -8.27 -17.86 -28.57
C GLY A 161 -9.15 -18.91 -27.88
N LYS A 162 -8.70 -20.17 -27.90
CA LYS A 162 -9.34 -21.29 -27.19
C LYS A 162 -8.74 -21.40 -25.77
N GLY A 163 -9.51 -21.07 -24.73
CA GLY A 163 -9.16 -21.40 -23.34
C GLY A 163 -9.36 -20.27 -22.32
N LEU A 164 -9.10 -20.59 -21.05
CA LEU A 164 -9.10 -19.63 -19.93
C LEU A 164 -7.88 -18.70 -20.06
N SER A 165 -8.12 -17.38 -20.11
CA SER A 165 -7.04 -16.40 -20.10
C SER A 165 -6.37 -16.35 -18.72
N ILE A 166 -5.10 -16.74 -18.67
CA ILE A 166 -4.31 -16.84 -17.44
C ILE A 166 -3.99 -15.47 -16.85
N GLN A 167 -4.01 -14.41 -17.66
CA GLN A 167 -3.94 -13.02 -17.19
C GLN A 167 -5.07 -12.71 -16.19
N ARG A 168 -6.23 -13.36 -16.33
CA ARG A 168 -7.33 -13.20 -15.35
C ARG A 168 -6.97 -13.79 -13.98
N PHE A 169 -6.06 -14.75 -13.89
CA PHE A 169 -5.64 -15.32 -12.62
C PHE A 169 -4.82 -14.33 -11.78
N GLU A 170 -4.16 -13.35 -12.42
CA GLU A 170 -3.40 -12.29 -11.74
C GLU A 170 -4.27 -11.35 -10.90
N ARG A 171 -5.57 -11.27 -11.21
CA ARG A 171 -6.55 -10.49 -10.45
C ARG A 171 -6.86 -11.06 -9.07
N PHE A 172 -6.45 -12.30 -8.79
CA PHE A 172 -6.72 -12.96 -7.51
C PHE A 172 -5.52 -12.84 -6.57
N SER A 173 -5.77 -12.45 -5.32
CA SER A 173 -4.75 -12.34 -4.28
C SER A 173 -4.49 -13.64 -3.51
N THR A 174 -5.44 -14.59 -3.54
CA THR A 174 -5.35 -15.89 -2.86
C THR A 174 -5.68 -17.06 -3.79
N PHE A 175 -5.07 -18.22 -3.53
CA PHE A 175 -5.36 -19.43 -4.30
C PHE A 175 -6.81 -19.93 -4.09
N GLN A 176 -7.35 -19.82 -2.88
CA GLN A 176 -8.72 -20.25 -2.57
C GLN A 176 -9.77 -19.43 -3.32
N SER A 177 -9.60 -18.11 -3.42
CA SER A 177 -10.52 -17.27 -4.21
C SER A 177 -10.49 -17.63 -5.69
N LEU A 178 -9.29 -17.88 -6.23
CA LEU A 178 -9.13 -18.31 -7.62
C LEU A 178 -9.79 -19.69 -7.85
N GLN A 179 -9.54 -20.64 -6.96
CA GLN A 179 -10.10 -21.99 -7.01
C GLN A 179 -11.64 -21.97 -6.96
N ARG A 180 -12.23 -21.17 -6.05
CA ARG A 180 -13.69 -21.01 -5.97
C ARG A 180 -14.29 -20.37 -7.22
N ALA A 181 -13.63 -19.35 -7.78
CA ALA A 181 -14.09 -18.70 -9.01
C ALA A 181 -14.08 -19.69 -10.19
N VAL A 182 -13.01 -20.48 -10.35
CA VAL A 182 -12.96 -21.50 -11.40
C VAL A 182 -13.95 -22.64 -11.14
N ALA A 183 -14.16 -23.04 -9.88
CA ALA A 183 -15.18 -24.04 -9.54
C ALA A 183 -16.60 -23.56 -9.90
N LEU A 184 -16.91 -22.28 -9.65
CA LEU A 184 -18.18 -21.68 -10.07
C LEU A 184 -18.33 -21.70 -11.60
N LEU A 185 -17.27 -21.35 -12.35
CA LEU A 185 -17.31 -21.42 -13.82
C LEU A 185 -17.52 -22.84 -14.33
N ILE A 186 -16.89 -23.84 -13.72
CA ILE A 186 -17.11 -25.26 -14.04
C ILE A 186 -18.57 -25.65 -13.78
N HIS A 187 -19.13 -25.23 -12.64
CA HIS A 187 -20.52 -25.49 -12.31
C HIS A 187 -21.50 -24.85 -13.30
N VAL A 188 -21.30 -23.57 -13.62
CA VAL A 188 -22.12 -22.87 -14.62
C VAL A 188 -21.98 -23.54 -15.99
N ALA A 189 -20.79 -23.94 -16.41
CA ALA A 189 -20.62 -24.68 -17.66
C ALA A 189 -21.39 -26.03 -17.65
N ARG A 190 -21.46 -26.71 -16.50
CA ARG A 190 -22.24 -27.94 -16.33
C ARG A 190 -23.74 -27.69 -16.37
N SER A 191 -24.25 -26.60 -15.79
CA SER A 191 -25.69 -26.28 -15.81
C SER A 191 -26.22 -26.00 -17.22
N PHE A 192 -25.36 -25.58 -18.15
CA PHE A 192 -25.71 -25.49 -19.58
C PHE A 192 -25.75 -26.85 -20.28
N LYS A 193 -24.93 -27.83 -19.85
CA LYS A 193 -24.81 -29.13 -20.51
C LYS A 193 -25.81 -30.17 -19.97
N TYR A 194 -26.09 -30.13 -18.68
CA TYR A 194 -27.00 -31.03 -18.00
C TYR A 194 -28.02 -30.19 -17.23
N PRO A 195 -29.27 -30.03 -17.74
CA PRO A 195 -30.31 -29.31 -17.02
C PRO A 195 -30.59 -30.08 -15.72
N ASN A 196 -30.15 -29.51 -14.60
CA ASN A 196 -30.42 -30.08 -13.29
C ASN A 196 -31.92 -29.96 -12.98
N THR A 197 -32.50 -30.97 -12.34
CA THR A 197 -33.93 -31.02 -11.98
C THR A 197 -34.31 -30.04 -10.87
N MET A 198 -33.34 -29.44 -10.17
CA MET A 198 -33.59 -28.32 -9.25
C MET A 198 -33.65 -26.99 -10.01
N ASP A 199 -34.81 -26.35 -9.99
CA ASP A 199 -35.17 -25.16 -10.78
C ASP A 199 -34.26 -23.92 -10.61
N LYS A 200 -33.42 -23.87 -9.57
CA LYS A 200 -32.62 -22.68 -9.24
C LYS A 200 -31.23 -22.63 -9.88
N CYS A 201 -30.74 -23.70 -10.51
CA CYS A 201 -29.38 -23.76 -11.08
C CYS A 201 -29.42 -24.07 -12.59
N LYS A 202 -29.96 -23.14 -13.37
CA LYS A 202 -30.07 -23.23 -14.84
C LYS A 202 -29.36 -22.04 -15.49
N GLY A 203 -28.63 -22.31 -16.58
CA GLY A 203 -27.93 -21.28 -17.36
C GLY A 203 -26.92 -20.46 -16.55
N TRP A 204 -26.70 -19.21 -16.96
CA TRP A 204 -25.84 -18.27 -16.24
C TRP A 204 -26.56 -17.74 -14.99
N HIS A 205 -25.97 -17.96 -13.82
CA HIS A 205 -26.57 -17.55 -12.55
C HIS A 205 -25.48 -17.39 -11.49
N HIS A 206 -25.81 -16.68 -10.39
CA HIS A 206 -25.01 -16.67 -9.18
C HIS A 206 -25.49 -17.81 -8.27
N CYS A 207 -24.60 -18.74 -7.92
CA CYS A 207 -24.96 -19.92 -7.14
C CYS A 207 -24.26 -19.90 -5.78
N ASP A 208 -25.03 -19.63 -4.73
CA ASP A 208 -24.55 -19.52 -3.35
C ASP A 208 -24.31 -20.87 -2.67
N LEU A 209 -24.62 -21.97 -3.36
CA LEU A 209 -24.38 -23.31 -2.83
C LEU A 209 -22.87 -23.58 -2.65
N PRO A 210 -22.47 -24.20 -1.53
CA PRO A 210 -21.09 -24.57 -1.28
C PRO A 210 -20.61 -25.57 -2.34
N ARG A 211 -19.37 -25.40 -2.80
CA ARG A 211 -18.75 -26.30 -3.79
C ARG A 211 -18.24 -27.55 -3.12
N SER A 212 -18.43 -28.70 -3.76
CA SER A 212 -17.92 -29.96 -3.23
C SER A 212 -16.39 -30.00 -3.27
N PRO A 213 -15.73 -30.83 -2.42
CA PRO A 213 -14.29 -31.05 -2.50
C PRO A 213 -13.83 -31.49 -3.89
N ASP A 214 -14.63 -32.30 -4.58
CA ASP A 214 -14.34 -32.79 -5.93
C ASP A 214 -14.36 -31.66 -6.96
N GLU A 215 -15.35 -30.76 -6.89
CA GLU A 215 -15.40 -29.58 -7.75
C GLU A 215 -14.21 -28.64 -7.52
N LEU A 216 -13.79 -28.48 -6.27
CA LEU A 216 -12.60 -27.70 -5.92
C LEU A 216 -11.32 -28.39 -6.42
N SER A 217 -11.21 -29.71 -6.31
CA SER A 217 -10.08 -30.48 -6.83
C SER A 217 -9.99 -30.34 -8.35
N GLN A 218 -11.11 -30.51 -9.05
CA GLN A 218 -11.20 -30.31 -10.49
C GLN A 218 -10.85 -28.88 -10.89
N ALA A 219 -11.30 -27.87 -10.14
CA ALA A 219 -10.93 -26.47 -10.40
C ALA A 219 -9.42 -26.26 -10.25
N ARG A 220 -8.78 -26.87 -9.24
CA ARG A 220 -7.32 -26.84 -9.07
C ARG A 220 -6.62 -27.44 -10.28
N GLU A 221 -7.05 -28.60 -10.76
CA GLU A 221 -6.48 -29.22 -11.97
C GLU A 221 -6.63 -28.34 -13.20
N VAL A 222 -7.82 -27.75 -13.43
CA VAL A 222 -8.07 -26.86 -14.57
C VAL A 222 -7.17 -25.62 -14.53
N ILE A 223 -6.97 -25.02 -13.35
CA ILE A 223 -6.07 -23.87 -13.18
C ILE A 223 -4.63 -24.28 -13.54
N ILE A 224 -4.14 -25.38 -12.99
CA ILE A 224 -2.76 -25.83 -13.24
C ILE A 224 -2.57 -26.21 -14.71
N ARG A 225 -3.55 -26.91 -15.30
CA ARG A 225 -3.56 -27.29 -16.72
C ARG A 225 -3.49 -26.08 -17.62
N ALA A 226 -4.27 -25.03 -17.35
CA ALA A 226 -4.23 -23.78 -18.11
C ALA A 226 -2.82 -23.16 -18.06
N VAL A 227 -2.24 -23.05 -16.85
CA VAL A 227 -0.88 -22.50 -16.66
C VAL A 227 0.17 -23.31 -17.41
N GLN A 228 0.11 -24.64 -17.35
CA GLN A 228 1.05 -25.52 -18.06
C GLN A 228 0.92 -25.41 -19.58
N ARG A 229 -0.31 -25.42 -20.13
CA ARG A 229 -0.53 -25.32 -21.58
C ARG A 229 0.01 -24.02 -22.18
N ASN A 230 -0.07 -22.93 -21.44
CA ASN A 230 0.46 -21.64 -21.90
C ASN A 230 1.97 -21.52 -21.71
N THR A 231 2.50 -21.94 -20.56
CA THR A 231 3.93 -21.74 -20.26
C THR A 231 4.83 -22.79 -20.92
N PHE A 232 4.33 -24.03 -21.03
CA PHE A 232 5.06 -25.20 -21.55
C PHE A 232 4.41 -25.72 -22.82
N GLU A 233 3.94 -24.83 -23.70
CA GLU A 233 3.16 -25.22 -24.90
C GLU A 233 3.91 -26.23 -25.79
N LYS A 234 5.22 -26.03 -25.99
CA LYS A 234 6.05 -26.90 -26.83
C LYS A 234 6.22 -28.28 -26.19
N GLU A 235 6.48 -28.33 -24.90
CA GLU A 235 6.61 -29.56 -24.12
C GLU A 235 5.28 -30.31 -24.05
N PHE A 236 4.17 -29.60 -23.83
CA PHE A 236 2.83 -30.18 -23.76
C PHE A 236 2.47 -30.85 -25.10
N LYS A 237 2.66 -30.17 -26.24
CA LYS A 237 2.42 -30.73 -27.58
C LYS A 237 3.34 -31.92 -27.91
N ALA A 238 4.58 -31.93 -27.41
CA ALA A 238 5.47 -33.06 -27.59
C ALA A 238 5.00 -34.29 -26.80
N LEU A 239 4.64 -34.09 -25.53
CA LEU A 239 4.17 -35.14 -24.63
C LEU A 239 2.82 -35.71 -25.05
N GLU A 240 1.88 -34.89 -25.54
CA GLU A 240 0.61 -35.35 -26.14
C GLU A 240 0.87 -36.32 -27.32
N LYS A 241 1.92 -36.07 -28.11
CA LYS A 241 2.33 -36.91 -29.23
C LYS A 241 3.25 -38.07 -28.82
N SER A 242 3.43 -38.32 -27.52
CA SER A 242 4.38 -39.29 -26.97
C SER A 242 5.82 -39.12 -27.47
N LYS A 243 6.21 -37.88 -27.81
CA LYS A 243 7.58 -37.53 -28.22
C LYS A 243 8.37 -36.97 -27.03
N PRO A 244 9.70 -37.14 -27.02
CA PRO A 244 10.54 -36.52 -25.99
C PRO A 244 10.44 -34.99 -26.05
N VAL A 245 10.54 -34.34 -24.89
CA VAL A 245 10.57 -32.88 -24.81
C VAL A 245 11.79 -32.28 -25.51
N PRO A 246 11.71 -31.03 -26.00
CA PRO A 246 12.82 -30.36 -26.69
C PRO A 246 14.13 -30.37 -25.88
N LEU A 247 15.27 -30.48 -26.59
CA LEU A 247 16.61 -30.57 -25.98
C LEU A 247 16.95 -29.39 -25.06
N ASN A 248 16.43 -28.21 -25.37
CA ASN A 248 16.61 -26.95 -24.64
C ASN A 248 15.54 -26.68 -23.57
N SER A 249 14.62 -27.63 -23.34
CA SER A 249 13.56 -27.46 -22.36
C SER A 249 14.10 -27.47 -20.92
N CYS A 250 13.60 -26.56 -20.10
CA CYS A 250 13.87 -26.55 -18.66
C CYS A 250 13.30 -27.76 -17.90
N LEU A 251 12.42 -28.54 -18.55
CA LEU A 251 11.81 -29.74 -17.97
C LEU A 251 12.60 -31.01 -18.25
N ARG A 252 13.56 -31.01 -19.19
CA ARG A 252 14.23 -32.21 -19.68
C ARG A 252 14.84 -33.08 -18.57
N ASN A 253 15.51 -32.46 -17.61
CA ASN A 253 16.16 -33.16 -16.49
C ASN A 253 15.17 -33.74 -15.48
N LEU A 254 13.88 -33.39 -15.58
CA LEU A 254 12.80 -33.91 -14.73
C LEU A 254 12.04 -35.06 -15.39
N ASN A 255 12.47 -35.49 -16.59
CA ASN A 255 11.87 -36.57 -17.39
C ASN A 255 10.33 -36.46 -17.42
N PRO A 256 9.76 -35.36 -17.93
CA PRO A 256 8.36 -35.03 -17.71
C PRO A 256 7.42 -36.04 -18.37
N VAL A 257 6.33 -36.38 -17.69
CA VAL A 257 5.30 -37.32 -18.17
C VAL A 257 3.93 -36.63 -18.14
N LEU A 258 3.06 -36.98 -19.08
CA LEU A 258 1.68 -36.48 -19.09
C LEU A 258 0.78 -37.47 -18.34
N GLN A 259 0.13 -37.01 -17.28
CA GLN A 259 -0.83 -37.79 -16.49
C GLN A 259 -2.07 -36.94 -16.23
N ASN A 260 -3.27 -37.43 -16.57
CA ASN A 260 -4.54 -36.69 -16.43
C ASN A 260 -4.51 -35.28 -17.05
N ASP A 261 -3.91 -35.14 -18.25
CA ASP A 261 -3.67 -33.86 -18.94
C ASP A 261 -2.83 -32.85 -18.13
N LEU A 262 -2.01 -33.31 -17.19
CA LEU A 262 -1.06 -32.51 -16.44
C LEU A 262 0.36 -33.01 -16.67
N ILE A 263 1.29 -32.08 -16.85
CA ILE A 263 2.71 -32.39 -16.89
C ILE A 263 3.19 -32.68 -15.46
N CYS A 264 3.55 -33.92 -15.21
CA CYS A 264 4.09 -34.41 -13.94
C CYS A 264 5.57 -34.74 -14.09
N LEU A 265 6.29 -34.74 -12.97
CA LEU A 265 7.69 -35.16 -12.94
C LEU A 265 7.77 -36.67 -13.14
N GLY A 266 8.55 -37.12 -14.12
CA GLY A 266 8.86 -38.54 -14.28
C GLY A 266 10.03 -38.89 -13.39
N GLY A 267 9.71 -39.51 -12.26
CA GLY A 267 10.69 -39.80 -11.21
C GLY A 267 11.36 -41.17 -11.36
N ARG A 268 12.41 -41.34 -10.58
CA ARG A 268 13.03 -42.66 -10.26
C ARG A 268 12.34 -43.37 -9.09
N LEU A 269 11.30 -42.76 -8.52
CA LEU A 269 10.60 -43.23 -7.32
C LEU A 269 9.37 -44.11 -7.64
N LYS A 270 9.31 -44.73 -8.82
CA LYS A 270 8.18 -45.58 -9.22
C LYS A 270 7.91 -46.71 -8.22
N ASN A 271 8.98 -47.30 -7.68
CA ASN A 271 8.94 -48.44 -6.76
C ASN A 271 8.87 -48.04 -5.28
N ALA A 272 8.84 -46.75 -4.94
CA ALA A 272 8.75 -46.31 -3.55
C ALA A 272 7.34 -46.57 -2.99
N GLU A 273 7.21 -46.90 -1.71
CA GLU A 273 5.92 -47.05 -1.01
C GLU A 273 5.37 -45.68 -0.56
N VAL A 274 5.18 -44.78 -1.52
CA VAL A 274 4.62 -43.43 -1.29
C VAL A 274 3.44 -43.18 -2.23
N GLY A 275 2.56 -42.24 -1.86
CA GLY A 275 1.41 -41.88 -2.69
C GLY A 275 1.80 -41.43 -4.11
N VAL A 276 0.92 -41.65 -5.08
CA VAL A 276 1.16 -41.34 -6.51
C VAL A 276 1.54 -39.86 -6.71
N GLU A 277 0.92 -38.94 -5.96
CA GLU A 277 1.23 -37.51 -6.03
C GLU A 277 2.67 -37.17 -5.60
N LEU A 278 3.27 -37.97 -4.72
CA LEU A 278 4.68 -37.82 -4.30
C LEU A 278 5.64 -38.49 -5.29
N LYS A 279 5.21 -39.58 -5.94
CA LYS A 279 5.99 -40.25 -7.00
C LYS A 279 6.13 -39.37 -8.24
N ASN A 280 5.03 -38.72 -8.62
CA ASN A 280 4.90 -37.96 -9.85
C ASN A 280 4.27 -36.59 -9.58
N PRO A 281 4.97 -35.70 -8.86
CA PRO A 281 4.44 -34.38 -8.52
C PRO A 281 4.21 -33.54 -9.78
N VAL A 282 3.15 -32.73 -9.76
CA VAL A 282 2.74 -31.85 -10.87
C VAL A 282 3.72 -30.69 -11.00
N ILE A 283 4.23 -30.46 -12.20
CA ILE A 283 5.24 -29.43 -12.45
C ILE A 283 4.60 -28.04 -12.62
N LEU A 284 5.13 -27.04 -11.94
CA LEU A 284 4.69 -25.65 -12.03
C LEU A 284 5.83 -24.73 -12.50
N PRO A 285 5.52 -23.75 -13.37
CA PRO A 285 6.53 -22.85 -13.90
C PRO A 285 7.09 -21.90 -12.84
N LYS A 286 8.37 -21.54 -13.04
CA LYS A 286 9.06 -20.53 -12.24
C LYS A 286 8.42 -19.15 -12.46
N GLY A 287 8.22 -18.38 -11.39
CA GLY A 287 7.82 -16.96 -11.50
C GLY A 287 6.37 -16.69 -11.92
N HIS A 288 5.54 -17.71 -12.12
CA HIS A 288 4.13 -17.51 -12.45
C HIS A 288 3.29 -17.13 -11.21
N HIS A 289 2.29 -16.27 -11.38
CA HIS A 289 1.42 -15.78 -10.29
C HIS A 289 0.75 -16.92 -9.50
N VAL A 290 0.19 -17.91 -10.19
CA VAL A 290 -0.42 -19.10 -9.56
C VAL A 290 0.58 -19.87 -8.68
N SER A 291 1.84 -19.99 -9.10
CA SER A 291 2.90 -20.63 -8.30
C SER A 291 3.16 -19.85 -7.01
N MET A 292 3.15 -18.51 -7.07
CA MET A 292 3.23 -17.64 -5.89
C MET A 292 1.99 -17.81 -4.98
N LEU A 293 0.78 -17.86 -5.54
CA LEU A 293 -0.46 -18.07 -4.78
C LEU A 293 -0.45 -19.40 -4.02
N LEU A 294 0.04 -20.47 -4.64
CA LEU A 294 0.20 -21.78 -4.01
C LEU A 294 1.24 -21.77 -2.89
N VAL A 295 2.39 -21.13 -3.11
CA VAL A 295 3.40 -20.94 -2.06
C VAL A 295 2.80 -20.17 -0.88
N ARG A 296 2.08 -19.06 -1.13
CA ARG A 296 1.40 -18.29 -0.07
C ARG A 296 0.36 -19.12 0.68
N HIS A 297 -0.41 -19.94 -0.04
CA HIS A 297 -1.42 -20.81 0.54
C HIS A 297 -0.81 -21.83 1.52
N HIS A 298 0.19 -22.59 1.08
CA HIS A 298 0.86 -23.55 1.95
C HIS A 298 1.69 -22.90 3.05
N HIS A 299 2.28 -21.73 2.80
CA HIS A 299 2.97 -20.94 3.82
C HIS A 299 2.04 -20.54 4.98
N ALA A 300 0.78 -20.19 4.67
CA ALA A 300 -0.24 -19.89 5.67
C ALA A 300 -0.73 -21.16 6.41
N GLN A 301 -0.86 -22.30 5.71
CA GLN A 301 -1.22 -23.58 6.33
C GLN A 301 -0.21 -24.02 7.38
N VAL A 302 1.09 -23.94 7.09
CA VAL A 302 2.16 -24.25 8.05
C VAL A 302 2.39 -23.15 9.08
N LYS A 303 1.43 -22.23 9.27
CA LYS A 303 1.46 -21.14 10.26
C LYS A 303 2.76 -20.34 10.23
N HIS A 304 3.26 -20.05 9.03
CA HIS A 304 4.46 -19.26 8.82
C HIS A 304 5.72 -19.83 9.49
N GLN A 305 5.86 -21.15 9.68
CA GLN A 305 7.00 -21.74 10.42
C GLN A 305 8.37 -21.68 9.69
N GLY A 306 8.42 -21.15 8.48
CA GLY A 306 9.67 -20.88 7.75
C GLY A 306 9.83 -21.70 6.49
N ARG A 307 11.01 -21.56 5.85
CA ARG A 307 11.25 -22.03 4.48
C ARG A 307 11.18 -23.54 4.32
N HIS A 308 11.75 -24.31 5.25
CA HIS A 308 11.86 -25.77 5.13
C HIS A 308 10.49 -26.43 5.23
N LEU A 309 9.66 -26.00 6.18
CA LEU A 309 8.31 -26.52 6.35
C LEU A 309 7.37 -26.07 5.24
N THR A 310 7.52 -24.83 4.74
CA THR A 310 6.77 -24.36 3.57
C THR A 310 7.14 -25.18 2.32
N GLU A 311 8.43 -25.43 2.09
CA GLU A 311 8.89 -26.29 0.99
C GLU A 311 8.32 -27.70 1.15
N GLY A 312 8.44 -28.30 2.33
CA GLY A 312 7.89 -29.62 2.64
C GLY A 312 6.38 -29.73 2.38
N ALA A 313 5.59 -28.74 2.80
CA ALA A 313 4.15 -28.72 2.56
C ALA A 313 3.79 -28.60 1.07
N VAL A 314 4.53 -27.79 0.30
CA VAL A 314 4.36 -27.71 -1.16
C VAL A 314 4.69 -29.06 -1.81
N ARG A 315 5.76 -29.74 -1.37
CA ARG A 315 6.10 -31.08 -1.88
C ARG A 315 5.07 -32.13 -1.50
N ALA A 316 4.61 -32.12 -0.25
CA ALA A 316 3.60 -33.05 0.28
C ALA A 316 2.26 -32.91 -0.44
N ALA A 317 1.93 -31.70 -0.92
CA ALA A 317 0.75 -31.45 -1.75
C ALA A 317 0.89 -31.88 -3.22
N GLY A 318 1.95 -32.64 -3.56
CA GLY A 318 2.19 -33.16 -4.90
C GLY A 318 2.65 -32.11 -5.91
N LEU A 319 3.29 -31.02 -5.46
CA LEU A 319 3.69 -29.90 -6.34
C LEU A 319 5.21 -29.81 -6.53
N TRP A 320 5.63 -29.65 -7.78
CA TRP A 320 7.03 -29.40 -8.16
C TRP A 320 7.20 -28.05 -8.85
N ILE A 321 7.53 -27.01 -8.07
CA ILE A 321 7.77 -25.66 -8.61
C ILE A 321 9.22 -25.54 -9.10
N LEU A 322 9.41 -25.18 -10.37
CA LEU A 322 10.74 -24.90 -10.93
C LEU A 322 11.41 -23.74 -10.17
N GLY A 323 12.62 -23.97 -9.66
CA GLY A 323 13.31 -22.96 -8.84
C GLY A 323 12.59 -22.63 -7.53
N GLY A 324 11.75 -23.55 -7.02
CA GLY A 324 10.84 -23.32 -5.88
C GLY A 324 11.50 -22.70 -4.65
N LYS A 325 12.75 -23.09 -4.31
CA LYS A 325 13.49 -22.49 -3.18
C LYS A 325 13.63 -20.98 -3.27
N ARG A 326 13.94 -20.44 -4.46
CA ARG A 326 14.07 -18.98 -4.67
C ARG A 326 12.71 -18.28 -4.54
N LEU A 327 11.66 -18.88 -5.12
CA LEU A 327 10.31 -18.34 -5.03
C LEU A 327 9.83 -18.31 -3.57
N ILE A 328 9.98 -19.41 -2.84
CA ILE A 328 9.63 -19.53 -1.41
C ILE A 328 10.40 -18.48 -0.61
N ASN A 329 11.72 -18.37 -0.77
CA ASN A 329 12.51 -17.37 -0.04
C ASN A 329 12.03 -15.94 -0.32
N SER A 330 11.74 -15.61 -1.58
CA SER A 330 11.20 -14.30 -1.98
C SER A 330 9.83 -14.04 -1.35
N THR A 331 8.92 -15.02 -1.40
CA THR A 331 7.57 -14.89 -0.82
C THR A 331 7.61 -14.72 0.70
N LEU A 332 8.44 -15.49 1.40
CA LEU A 332 8.63 -15.39 2.85
C LEU A 332 9.29 -14.07 3.24
N TYR A 333 10.27 -13.61 2.47
CA TYR A 333 10.92 -12.32 2.70
C TYR A 333 9.95 -11.14 2.60
N LYS A 334 8.96 -11.21 1.69
CA LYS A 334 7.89 -10.21 1.54
C LYS A 334 6.69 -10.42 2.47
N CYS A 335 6.68 -11.50 3.27
CA CYS A 335 5.54 -11.81 4.14
C CYS A 335 5.51 -10.88 5.36
N VAL A 336 4.48 -10.05 5.46
CA VAL A 336 4.26 -9.10 6.57
C VAL A 336 4.21 -9.82 7.92
N THR A 337 3.51 -10.96 8.02
CA THR A 337 3.45 -11.76 9.25
C THR A 337 4.82 -12.25 9.69
N CYS A 338 5.64 -12.73 8.75
CA CYS A 338 7.02 -13.15 9.05
C CYS A 338 7.90 -11.97 9.48
N ARG A 339 7.77 -10.81 8.83
CA ARG A 339 8.50 -9.59 9.19
C ARG A 339 8.11 -9.08 10.59
N ARG A 340 6.81 -9.10 10.92
CA ARG A 340 6.33 -8.72 12.25
C ARG A 340 6.91 -9.64 13.33
N LEU A 341 6.85 -10.94 13.14
CA LEU A 341 7.30 -11.93 14.13
C LEU A 341 8.83 -12.03 14.24
N ARG A 342 9.58 -11.94 13.14
CA ARG A 342 11.02 -12.28 13.08
C ARG A 342 11.88 -11.34 12.21
N GLY A 343 11.32 -10.24 11.71
CA GLY A 343 12.07 -9.25 10.94
C GLY A 343 13.23 -8.66 11.72
N ARG A 344 14.32 -8.34 11.03
CA ARG A 344 15.47 -7.67 11.65
C ARG A 344 15.18 -6.18 11.79
N MET A 345 15.78 -5.56 12.82
CA MET A 345 15.79 -4.10 12.93
C MET A 345 16.51 -3.50 11.72
N GLN A 346 16.08 -2.33 11.29
CA GLN A 346 16.77 -1.61 10.23
C GLN A 346 18.12 -1.11 10.74
N GLU A 347 19.11 -1.13 9.87
CA GLU A 347 20.43 -0.60 10.14
C GLU A 347 20.82 0.32 9.01
N GLN A 348 21.67 1.30 9.30
CA GLN A 348 22.24 2.19 8.30
C GLN A 348 23.69 2.46 8.67
N GLN A 349 24.53 2.68 7.67
CA GLN A 349 25.96 2.93 7.88
C GLN A 349 26.17 4.00 8.95
N MET A 350 27.06 3.76 9.92
CA MET A 350 27.34 4.69 11.01
C MET A 350 27.85 6.04 10.45
N ALA A 351 27.32 7.13 11.00
CA ALA A 351 27.73 8.48 10.61
C ALA A 351 29.20 8.74 10.96
N ASP A 352 29.80 9.71 10.28
CA ASP A 352 31.14 10.16 10.62
C ASP A 352 31.16 10.84 11.99
N LEU A 353 32.35 10.89 12.59
CA LEU A 353 32.51 11.48 13.90
C LEU A 353 32.23 12.98 13.85
N PRO A 354 31.52 13.52 14.85
CA PRO A 354 31.19 14.94 14.86
C PRO A 354 32.48 15.77 15.01
N PRO A 355 32.56 16.95 14.37
CA PRO A 355 33.79 17.77 14.33
C PRO A 355 34.27 18.15 15.74
N GLU A 356 33.37 18.24 16.72
CA GLU A 356 33.66 18.49 18.13
C GLU A 356 34.57 17.42 18.76
N ARG A 357 34.60 16.20 18.22
CA ARG A 357 35.52 15.13 18.66
C ARG A 357 36.88 15.16 17.95
N LEU A 358 37.00 15.92 16.87
CA LEU A 358 38.18 15.94 15.99
C LEU A 358 39.00 17.24 16.13
N LYS A 359 38.38 18.31 16.65
CA LYS A 359 39.04 19.60 16.86
C LYS A 359 40.04 19.54 18.02
N VAL A 360 41.24 20.07 17.75
CA VAL A 360 42.19 20.48 18.79
C VAL A 360 41.65 21.77 19.41
N CYS A 361 41.22 21.69 20.66
CA CYS A 361 40.63 22.81 21.40
C CYS A 361 40.92 22.66 22.89
N PRO A 362 40.88 23.74 23.68
CA PRO A 362 41.01 23.66 25.13
C PRO A 362 40.08 22.58 25.72
N PRO A 363 40.54 21.81 26.74
CA PRO A 363 39.68 20.85 27.43
C PRO A 363 38.33 21.45 27.80
N PHE A 364 37.28 20.66 27.70
CA PHE A 364 35.92 21.06 28.04
C PHE A 364 35.30 22.18 27.17
N THR A 365 35.88 22.49 26.00
CA THR A 365 35.21 23.36 25.01
C THR A 365 33.88 22.75 24.52
N TYR A 366 33.88 21.43 24.27
CA TYR A 366 32.70 20.66 23.86
C TYR A 366 32.49 19.53 24.85
N VAL A 367 31.31 19.47 25.48
CA VAL A 367 31.08 18.59 26.64
C VAL A 367 29.82 17.77 26.44
N GLY A 368 29.95 16.45 26.61
CA GLY A 368 28.83 15.56 26.84
C GLY A 368 28.52 15.50 28.34
N LEU A 369 27.26 15.62 28.73
CA LEU A 369 26.83 15.56 30.13
C LEU A 369 25.76 14.50 30.34
N ASP A 370 25.83 13.83 31.48
CA ASP A 370 24.81 12.88 31.92
C ASP A 370 24.81 12.74 33.45
N VAL A 371 23.68 12.35 34.02
CA VAL A 371 23.47 12.24 35.47
C VAL A 371 23.27 10.77 35.83
N PHE A 372 24.02 10.32 36.83
CA PHE A 372 24.00 8.94 37.30
C PHE A 372 23.92 8.86 38.83
N GLY A 373 23.49 7.70 39.34
CA GLY A 373 23.07 7.49 40.74
C GLY A 373 21.78 6.67 40.81
N PRO A 374 20.98 6.77 41.89
CA PRO A 374 21.24 7.52 43.14
C PRO A 374 22.14 6.76 44.14
N TRP A 375 22.82 7.48 45.02
CA TRP A 375 23.44 6.96 46.24
C TRP A 375 22.69 7.45 47.48
N TYR A 376 22.63 6.59 48.48
CA TYR A 376 22.00 6.86 49.77
C TYR A 376 23.06 7.35 50.76
N ILE A 377 22.88 8.53 51.32
CA ILE A 377 23.79 9.11 52.31
C ILE A 377 23.12 9.29 53.68
N ALA A 378 23.92 9.15 54.74
CA ALA A 378 23.51 9.46 56.09
C ALA A 378 23.60 10.97 56.37
N THR A 379 22.50 11.55 56.87
CA THR A 379 22.34 12.99 57.09
C THR A 379 22.77 13.44 58.49
N ARG A 380 22.93 12.55 59.48
CA ARG A 380 23.44 12.85 60.84
C ARG A 380 24.26 11.71 61.47
N ARG A 381 25.23 12.08 62.33
CA ARG A 381 26.13 11.18 63.10
C ARG A 381 25.57 10.70 64.46
N THR A 382 24.27 10.84 64.75
CA THR A 382 23.69 10.45 66.07
C THR A 382 22.99 9.08 66.03
N ARG A 383 23.02 8.35 67.16
CA ARG A 383 22.34 7.06 67.38
C ARG A 383 20.83 7.26 67.36
N GLY A 384 20.17 6.94 66.24
CA GLY A 384 18.71 7.00 66.08
C GLY A 384 18.29 7.45 64.67
N ALA A 385 18.82 6.80 63.62
CA ALA A 385 18.69 7.29 62.25
C ALA A 385 17.51 6.69 61.47
N GLN A 386 16.82 7.55 60.72
CA GLN A 386 15.89 7.23 59.62
C GLN A 386 15.90 8.40 58.61
N PRO A 387 15.48 8.21 57.35
CA PRO A 387 16.05 7.38 56.29
C PRO A 387 17.11 8.14 55.44
N ASP A 388 17.86 7.41 54.62
CA ASP A 388 18.99 7.92 53.83
C ASP A 388 18.56 8.92 52.75
N ALA A 389 19.24 10.08 52.68
CA ALA A 389 18.98 11.07 51.64
C ALA A 389 19.62 10.65 50.31
N LYS A 390 18.89 10.76 49.20
CA LYS A 390 19.42 10.48 47.87
C LYS A 390 20.36 11.58 47.40
N ARG A 391 21.44 11.18 46.73
CA ARG A 391 22.36 12.05 46.01
C ARG A 391 22.62 11.48 44.62
N TRP A 392 22.86 12.37 43.67
CA TRP A 392 23.20 12.02 42.30
C TRP A 392 24.54 12.65 41.93
N ALA A 393 25.13 12.20 40.84
CA ALA A 393 26.36 12.75 40.30
C ALA A 393 26.15 13.15 38.84
N MET A 394 26.58 14.34 38.48
CA MET A 394 26.59 14.87 37.13
C MET A 394 27.99 14.70 36.55
N LEU A 395 28.10 13.91 35.49
CA LEU A 395 29.35 13.64 34.79
C LEU A 395 29.46 14.55 33.58
N PHE A 396 30.54 15.33 33.51
CA PHE A 396 30.94 16.14 32.38
C PHE A 396 32.10 15.47 31.67
N CYS A 397 31.91 15.10 30.40
CA CYS A 397 32.91 14.47 29.56
C CYS A 397 33.33 15.41 28.42
N CYS A 398 34.60 15.77 28.36
CA CYS A 398 35.16 16.47 27.19
C CYS A 398 35.10 15.59 25.93
N MET A 399 34.54 16.12 24.84
CA MET A 399 34.35 15.38 23.59
C MET A 399 35.67 15.13 22.83
N SER A 400 36.63 16.05 22.93
CA SER A 400 37.94 15.96 22.28
C SER A 400 38.94 15.16 23.11
N SER A 401 39.28 15.63 24.32
CA SER A 401 40.31 15.02 25.19
C SER A 401 39.82 13.83 26.01
N ARG A 402 38.50 13.58 26.07
CA ARG A 402 37.88 12.53 26.91
C ARG A 402 38.11 12.72 28.42
N ALA A 403 38.57 13.90 28.84
CA ALA A 403 38.64 14.31 30.23
C ALA A 403 37.26 14.24 30.91
N VAL A 404 37.25 13.88 32.19
CA VAL A 404 36.05 13.73 33.00
C VAL A 404 36.11 14.66 34.20
N HIS A 405 34.97 15.30 34.50
CA HIS A 405 34.73 16.03 35.73
C HIS A 405 33.38 15.58 36.29
N ILE A 406 33.28 15.40 37.61
CA ILE A 406 32.09 14.86 38.26
C ILE A 406 31.68 15.80 39.38
N GLU A 407 30.42 16.18 39.40
CA GLU A 407 29.83 17.05 40.41
C GLU A 407 28.68 16.34 41.13
N VAL A 408 28.72 16.29 42.46
CA VAL A 408 27.62 15.71 43.26
C VAL A 408 26.49 16.74 43.38
N ILE A 409 25.26 16.29 43.15
CA ILE A 409 24.05 17.10 43.25
C ILE A 409 23.09 16.54 44.30
N ALA A 410 22.42 17.45 45.01
CA ALA A 410 21.52 17.13 46.11
C ALA A 410 20.18 16.57 45.62
N SER A 411 19.68 17.11 44.50
CA SER A 411 18.40 16.80 43.85
C SER A 411 18.55 16.92 42.33
N MET A 412 17.60 16.35 41.59
CA MET A 412 17.51 16.47 40.13
C MET A 412 16.63 17.67 39.75
N ASP A 413 16.94 18.85 40.30
CA ASP A 413 16.21 20.10 40.08
C ASP A 413 17.08 21.19 39.43
N THR A 414 16.40 22.17 38.82
CA THR A 414 16.98 23.31 38.06
C THR A 414 18.11 24.00 38.84
N SER A 415 17.89 24.27 40.12
CA SER A 415 18.85 24.92 41.02
C SER A 415 20.12 24.09 41.23
N SER A 416 20.01 22.78 41.48
CA SER A 416 21.17 21.91 41.68
C SER A 416 22.02 21.77 40.42
N CYS A 417 21.42 21.74 39.23
CA CYS A 417 22.18 21.73 37.97
C CYS A 417 22.86 23.06 37.70
N ILE A 418 22.20 24.20 37.90
CA ILE A 418 22.85 25.51 37.74
C ILE A 418 24.05 25.61 38.70
N ASN A 419 23.91 25.14 39.94
CA ASN A 419 25.03 25.12 40.89
C ASN A 419 26.16 24.18 40.45
N ALA A 420 25.85 23.00 39.91
CA ALA A 420 26.85 22.09 39.35
C ALA A 420 27.57 22.71 38.14
N LEU A 421 26.83 23.34 37.22
CA LEU A 421 27.37 24.04 36.05
C LEU A 421 28.26 25.22 36.47
N ARG A 422 27.86 25.99 37.49
CA ARG A 422 28.67 27.09 38.04
C ARG A 422 29.99 26.57 38.60
N ARG A 423 29.98 25.48 39.38
CA ARG A 423 31.21 24.86 39.90
C ARG A 423 32.09 24.32 38.78
N PHE A 424 31.48 23.65 37.80
CA PHE A 424 32.17 23.17 36.62
C PHE A 424 32.85 24.30 35.84
N PHE A 425 32.14 25.38 35.51
CA PHE A 425 32.72 26.52 34.80
C PHE A 425 33.77 27.27 35.62
N ALA A 426 33.61 27.34 36.94
CA ALA A 426 34.61 27.93 37.82
C ALA A 426 35.92 27.12 37.85
N ILE A 427 35.84 25.78 37.81
CA ILE A 427 37.01 24.90 37.90
C ILE A 427 37.65 24.64 36.52
N ARG A 428 36.84 24.49 35.46
CA ARG A 428 37.28 24.05 34.13
C ARG A 428 37.24 25.15 33.06
N GLY A 429 36.64 26.29 33.36
CA GLY A 429 36.43 27.37 32.39
C GLY A 429 35.14 27.19 31.57
N PRO A 430 34.81 28.19 30.73
CA PRO A 430 33.57 28.20 29.96
C PRO A 430 33.57 27.13 28.85
N ALA A 431 32.42 26.47 28.68
CA ALA A 431 32.18 25.57 27.53
C ALA A 431 31.47 26.32 26.40
N LYS A 432 31.74 25.95 25.16
CA LYS A 432 31.03 26.47 23.97
C LYS A 432 29.73 25.72 23.72
N GLN A 433 29.72 24.43 24.02
CA GLN A 433 28.54 23.58 23.79
C GLN A 433 28.48 22.41 24.77
N LEU A 434 27.27 22.20 25.28
CA LEU A 434 26.84 21.06 26.07
C LEU A 434 25.95 20.14 25.23
N ARG A 435 26.12 18.82 25.37
CA ARG A 435 25.29 17.81 24.70
C ARG A 435 24.81 16.76 25.70
N SER A 436 23.52 16.41 25.65
CA SER A 436 22.93 15.41 26.55
C SER A 436 21.82 14.61 25.88
N ASP A 437 21.42 13.51 26.49
CA ASP A 437 20.25 12.74 26.06
C ASP A 437 18.93 13.39 26.52
N CYS A 438 17.88 13.28 25.71
CA CYS A 438 16.52 13.75 26.05
C CYS A 438 15.92 13.08 27.30
N GLY A 439 16.47 11.94 27.72
CA GLY A 439 15.99 11.12 28.84
C GLY A 439 16.78 11.30 30.13
N THR A 440 17.75 12.21 30.19
CA THR A 440 18.46 12.47 31.44
C THR A 440 17.44 12.90 32.49
N ASN A 441 17.53 12.34 33.69
CA ASN A 441 16.55 12.51 34.78
C ASN A 441 16.19 13.98 35.08
N PHE A 442 17.04 14.91 34.66
CA PHE A 442 16.84 16.34 34.73
C PHE A 442 15.66 16.84 33.89
N ILE A 443 15.58 16.45 32.61
CA ILE A 443 14.55 16.93 31.67
C ILE A 443 13.33 16.02 31.71
N GLY A 444 13.52 14.74 32.06
CA GLY A 444 12.42 13.82 32.37
C GLY A 444 11.62 14.25 33.59
N ALA A 445 12.28 14.62 34.70
CA ALA A 445 11.61 15.12 35.91
C ALA A 445 10.94 16.49 35.67
N CYS A 446 11.57 17.41 34.93
CA CYS A 446 10.93 18.66 34.50
C CYS A 446 9.69 18.42 33.63
N ARG A 447 9.66 17.33 32.84
CA ARG A 447 8.52 16.95 31.99
C ARG A 447 7.38 16.27 32.77
N GLU A 448 7.67 15.47 33.79
CA GLU A 448 6.66 14.83 34.66
C GLU A 448 6.00 15.82 35.64
N LEU A 449 6.66 16.93 35.98
CA LEU A 449 6.14 17.99 36.85
C LEU A 449 5.23 19.02 36.12
N GLY A 450 4.77 18.72 34.90
CA GLY A 450 3.76 19.54 34.21
C GLY A 450 4.28 20.78 33.48
N MET A 451 5.57 20.82 33.09
CA MET A 451 6.09 21.92 32.27
C MET A 451 6.02 21.60 30.76
N ASN A 452 5.35 22.48 30.01
CA ASN A 452 5.03 22.32 28.60
C ASN A 452 6.24 22.00 27.71
N THR A 453 6.07 21.00 26.85
CA THR A 453 7.05 20.39 25.94
C THR A 453 7.63 21.28 24.84
N ASN A 454 7.19 22.54 24.73
CA ASN A 454 7.69 23.50 23.73
C ASN A 454 8.66 24.53 24.31
N GLN A 455 8.95 24.49 25.61
CA GLN A 455 9.96 25.36 26.23
C GLN A 455 10.83 24.50 27.14
N PRO A 456 12.03 24.04 26.69
CA PRO A 456 13.06 23.59 27.63
C PRO A 456 13.21 24.64 28.73
N ASP A 457 13.32 24.21 29.98
CA ASP A 457 13.34 25.07 31.17
C ASP A 457 14.19 26.33 30.90
N MET A 458 13.49 27.44 30.60
CA MET A 458 14.09 28.63 30.00
C MET A 458 15.19 29.19 30.90
N THR A 459 15.16 28.86 32.18
CA THR A 459 16.10 29.27 33.21
C THR A 459 17.51 28.75 32.96
N VAL A 460 17.68 27.45 32.71
CA VAL A 460 19.02 26.87 32.46
C VAL A 460 19.53 27.27 31.08
N GLN A 461 18.65 27.27 30.07
CA GLN A 461 19.04 27.70 28.74
C GLN A 461 19.42 29.18 28.70
N ARG A 462 18.70 30.05 29.41
CA ARG A 462 19.04 31.47 29.56
C ARG A 462 20.37 31.65 30.28
N TYR A 463 20.61 30.90 31.36
CA TYR A 463 21.90 30.90 32.06
C TYR A 463 23.06 30.51 31.12
N LEU A 464 22.90 29.42 30.36
CA LEU A 464 23.92 28.97 29.40
C LEU A 464 24.12 29.98 28.26
N TYR A 465 23.04 30.56 27.73
CA TYR A 465 23.11 31.58 26.67
C TYR A 465 23.85 32.84 27.14
N GLN A 466 23.57 33.30 28.37
CA GLN A 466 24.29 34.41 28.99
C GLN A 466 25.79 34.11 29.18
N HIS A 467 26.17 32.85 29.29
CA HIS A 467 27.56 32.40 29.40
C HIS A 467 28.15 31.94 28.05
N GLY A 468 27.47 32.24 26.92
CA GLY A 468 27.95 31.92 25.57
C GLY A 468 27.97 30.43 25.23
N CYS A 469 27.20 29.61 25.95
CA CYS A 469 27.16 28.16 25.80
C CYS A 469 25.84 27.69 25.18
N SER A 470 25.93 26.87 24.13
CA SER A 470 24.76 26.21 23.52
C SER A 470 24.47 24.84 24.15
N TRP A 471 23.21 24.43 24.23
CA TRP A 471 22.83 23.09 24.72
C TRP A 471 22.02 22.32 23.67
N VAL A 472 22.53 21.16 23.25
CA VAL A 472 21.96 20.31 22.20
C VAL A 472 21.50 18.96 22.77
N PHE A 473 20.28 18.54 22.44
CA PHE A 473 19.72 17.25 22.86
C PHE A 473 19.81 16.19 21.76
N ASN A 474 20.19 14.96 22.14
CA ASN A 474 20.05 13.81 21.27
C ASN A 474 18.56 13.45 21.09
N PRO A 475 18.14 12.93 19.92
CA PRO A 475 16.79 12.40 19.73
C PRO A 475 16.40 11.40 20.84
N PRO A 476 15.12 11.36 21.26
CA PRO A 476 14.66 10.36 22.21
C PRO A 476 15.02 8.93 21.75
N HIS A 477 15.48 8.09 22.68
CA HIS A 477 15.91 6.71 22.44
C HIS A 477 17.12 6.53 21.50
N ALA A 478 17.83 7.62 21.16
CA ALA A 478 19.09 7.55 20.43
C ALA A 478 20.32 7.47 21.36
N SER A 479 20.30 6.61 22.38
CA SER A 479 21.39 6.43 23.36
C SER A 479 22.75 6.15 22.72
N HIS A 480 22.76 5.50 21.55
CA HIS A 480 23.98 5.28 20.76
C HIS A 480 24.70 6.61 20.38
N MET A 481 23.99 7.73 20.29
CA MET A 481 24.57 9.06 20.06
C MET A 481 25.24 9.63 21.33
N GLY A 482 24.90 9.12 22.51
CA GLY A 482 25.50 9.45 23.81
C GLY A 482 26.57 8.48 24.30
N GLY A 483 26.86 7.42 23.54
CA GLY A 483 27.80 6.35 23.94
C GLY A 483 29.20 6.82 24.36
N SER A 484 29.59 8.04 24.01
CA SER A 484 30.86 8.63 24.44
C SER A 484 30.91 8.94 25.94
N TRP A 485 29.83 9.42 26.58
CA TRP A 485 29.78 9.65 28.04
C TRP A 485 29.20 8.46 28.79
N GLU A 486 28.24 7.72 28.21
CA GLU A 486 27.67 6.51 28.84
C GLU A 486 28.75 5.47 29.17
N ARG A 487 29.72 5.26 28.26
CA ARG A 487 30.84 4.35 28.50
C ARG A 487 31.69 4.79 29.70
N LEU A 488 31.82 6.10 29.92
CA LEU A 488 32.58 6.66 31.04
C LEU A 488 31.80 6.57 32.35
N ILE A 489 30.48 6.72 32.32
CA ILE A 489 29.62 6.40 33.49
C ILE A 489 29.80 4.94 33.89
N GLY A 490 29.83 4.01 32.94
CA GLY A 490 30.09 2.59 33.23
C GLY A 490 31.47 2.35 33.86
N VAL A 491 32.48 3.12 33.47
CA VAL A 491 33.81 3.07 34.11
C VAL A 491 33.75 3.64 35.54
N ALA A 492 33.10 4.80 35.73
CA ALA A 492 32.94 5.43 37.04
C ALA A 492 32.23 4.48 38.03
N ARG A 493 31.13 3.83 37.61
CA ARG A 493 30.39 2.85 38.41
C ARG A 493 31.28 1.69 38.85
N ARG A 494 32.03 1.08 37.93
CA ARG A 494 32.94 -0.03 38.29
C ARG A 494 34.01 0.37 39.31
N ILE A 495 34.59 1.57 39.19
CA ILE A 495 35.56 2.08 40.17
C ILE A 495 34.88 2.24 41.53
N LEU A 496 33.72 2.92 41.55
CA LEU A 496 32.93 3.13 42.76
C LEU A 496 32.54 1.81 43.43
N ASP A 497 31.98 0.86 42.69
CA ASP A 497 31.57 -0.45 43.21
C ASP A 497 32.76 -1.17 43.88
N SER A 498 33.96 -1.10 43.27
CA SER A 498 35.17 -1.70 43.84
C SER A 498 35.66 -1.01 45.12
N MET A 499 35.53 0.33 45.20
CA MET A 499 35.94 1.11 46.36
C MET A 499 34.97 0.95 47.53
N LEU A 500 33.67 0.91 47.23
CA LEU A 500 32.58 0.73 48.19
C LEU A 500 32.52 -0.71 48.72
N LEU A 501 32.84 -1.72 47.89
CA LEU A 501 32.89 -3.12 48.35
C LEU A 501 33.99 -3.34 49.40
N LYS A 502 35.12 -2.64 49.28
CA LYS A 502 36.26 -2.74 50.21
C LYS A 502 36.02 -2.06 51.55
N HIS A 503 35.08 -1.12 51.63
CA HIS A 503 34.81 -0.33 52.83
C HIS A 503 33.32 -0.39 53.14
N GLY A 504 32.93 -1.19 54.15
CA GLY A 504 31.55 -1.29 54.65
C GLY A 504 31.07 -0.01 55.36
N THR A 505 31.17 1.13 54.70
CA THR A 505 31.04 2.46 55.29
C THR A 505 29.72 3.13 54.93
N ARG A 506 29.16 3.80 55.93
CA ARG A 506 28.02 4.68 55.82
C ARG A 506 28.43 5.98 55.11
N LEU A 507 27.98 6.18 53.87
CA LEU A 507 28.35 7.34 53.06
C LEU A 507 27.74 8.63 53.62
N THR A 508 28.54 9.68 53.80
CA THR A 508 28.05 11.05 54.03
C THR A 508 28.20 11.88 52.75
N HIS A 509 27.58 13.07 52.71
CA HIS A 509 27.69 13.95 51.53
C HIS A 509 29.14 14.32 51.21
N GLU A 510 29.92 14.72 52.22
CA GLU A 510 31.32 15.09 52.09
C GLU A 510 32.18 13.93 51.57
N VAL A 511 32.01 12.73 52.16
CA VAL A 511 32.72 11.53 51.71
C VAL A 511 32.39 11.19 50.26
N LEU A 512 31.12 11.32 49.86
CA LEU A 512 30.71 11.07 48.46
C LEU A 512 31.32 12.10 47.50
N CYS A 513 31.39 13.38 47.87
CA CYS A 513 32.05 14.42 47.06
C CYS A 513 33.54 14.12 46.85
N THR A 514 34.25 13.79 47.92
CA THR A 514 35.68 13.43 47.87
C THR A 514 35.90 12.17 47.02
N LEU A 515 35.08 11.14 47.21
CA LEU A 515 35.16 9.89 46.44
C LEU A 515 34.94 10.15 44.94
N MET A 516 33.97 11.00 44.57
CA MET A 516 33.73 11.35 43.17
C MET A 516 34.88 12.14 42.54
N ALA A 517 35.56 12.99 43.31
CA ALA A 517 36.77 13.67 42.86
C ALA A 517 37.93 12.69 42.62
N GLU A 518 38.12 11.71 43.52
CA GLU A 518 39.12 10.64 43.34
C GLU A 518 38.80 9.75 42.13
N VAL A 519 37.54 9.38 41.94
CA VAL A 519 37.09 8.63 40.76
C VAL A 519 37.39 9.42 39.49
N ALA A 520 37.11 10.73 39.46
CA ALA A 520 37.45 11.57 38.31
C ALA A 520 38.97 11.62 38.07
N ALA A 521 39.79 11.65 39.13
CA ALA A 521 41.25 11.61 39.02
C ALA A 521 41.74 10.29 38.41
N ILE A 522 41.26 9.14 38.91
CA ILE A 522 41.57 7.80 38.38
C ILE A 522 41.16 7.70 36.91
N MET A 523 39.95 8.15 36.59
CA MET A 523 39.46 8.15 35.22
C MET A 523 40.34 9.03 34.32
N ASN A 524 40.80 10.18 34.77
CA ASN A 524 41.67 11.06 33.97
C ASN A 524 43.10 10.54 33.85
N ALA A 525 43.57 9.68 34.76
CA ALA A 525 44.88 9.02 34.65
C ALA A 525 44.90 7.84 33.66
N ARG A 526 43.76 7.47 33.07
CA ARG A 526 43.66 6.32 32.15
C ARG A 526 44.34 6.60 30.80
N PRO A 527 45.02 5.60 30.19
CA PRO A 527 45.50 5.69 28.81
C PRO A 527 44.34 5.87 27.81
N LEU A 528 44.50 6.77 26.84
CA LEU A 528 43.57 6.94 25.71
C LEU A 528 43.79 5.93 24.59
N VAL A 529 45.01 5.40 24.51
CA VAL A 529 45.48 4.42 23.52
C VAL A 529 46.06 3.21 24.26
N PRO A 530 46.13 2.02 23.63
CA PRO A 530 46.86 0.89 24.19
C PRO A 530 48.27 1.30 24.57
N VAL A 531 48.74 0.84 25.74
CA VAL A 531 50.10 1.11 26.21
C VAL A 531 51.08 0.35 25.33
N SER A 532 52.11 1.05 24.83
CA SER A 532 53.17 0.42 24.03
C SER A 532 53.99 -0.52 24.92
N ASN A 533 54.40 -1.65 24.35
CA ASN A 533 55.39 -2.54 24.97
C ASN A 533 56.82 -2.21 24.52
N ASP A 534 56.99 -1.17 23.70
CA ASP A 534 58.28 -0.71 23.19
C ASP A 534 59.03 0.07 24.29
N PRO A 535 60.24 -0.38 24.70
CA PRO A 535 61.07 0.34 25.66
C PRO A 535 61.42 1.77 25.25
N GLU A 536 61.44 2.06 23.94
CA GLU A 536 61.80 3.36 23.38
C GLU A 536 60.62 4.36 23.31
N ASP A 537 59.38 3.91 23.57
CA ASP A 537 58.19 4.79 23.69
C ASP A 537 57.35 4.49 24.94
N PRO A 538 57.89 4.75 26.16
CA PRO A 538 57.20 4.47 27.43
C PRO A 538 56.06 5.45 27.76
N PHE A 539 55.79 6.41 26.88
CA PHE A 539 54.96 7.56 27.20
C PHE A 539 53.46 7.28 27.01
N ILE A 540 52.71 7.38 28.11
CA ILE A 540 51.28 7.08 28.16
C ILE A 540 50.47 8.36 27.91
N LEU A 541 49.64 8.39 26.87
CA LEU A 541 48.74 9.51 26.59
C LEU A 541 47.47 9.43 27.46
N THR A 542 47.34 10.30 28.47
CA THR A 542 46.19 10.36 29.38
C THR A 542 45.54 11.75 29.42
N PRO A 543 44.24 11.87 29.75
CA PRO A 543 43.61 13.17 29.96
C PRO A 543 44.26 14.01 31.08
N SER A 544 44.76 13.38 32.15
CA SER A 544 45.33 14.08 33.30
C SER A 544 46.53 14.92 32.92
N MET A 545 47.34 14.49 31.96
CA MET A 545 48.48 15.25 31.47
C MET A 545 48.10 16.64 30.96
N LEU A 546 46.95 16.74 30.28
CA LEU A 546 46.47 18.02 29.78
C LEU A 546 45.81 18.85 30.89
N LEU A 547 45.18 18.20 31.88
CA LEU A 547 44.44 18.88 32.96
C LEU A 547 45.33 19.37 34.09
N THR A 548 46.32 18.58 34.51
CA THR A 548 47.16 18.85 35.68
C THR A 548 48.58 19.22 35.29
N GLN A 549 49.00 18.87 34.07
CA GLN A 549 50.38 19.07 33.58
C GLN A 549 51.44 18.35 34.43
N LYS A 550 51.00 17.47 35.34
CA LYS A 550 51.85 16.60 36.15
C LYS A 550 51.96 15.26 35.40
N VAL A 551 53.11 14.98 34.82
CA VAL A 551 53.39 13.70 34.16
C VAL A 551 53.65 12.64 35.25
N GLY A 552 53.03 11.48 35.13
CA GLY A 552 53.01 10.44 36.16
C GLY A 552 54.30 9.63 36.24
N VAL A 553 55.42 10.26 36.59
CA VAL A 553 56.58 9.67 37.28
C VAL A 553 57.22 10.84 38.04
N PRO A 554 57.44 10.78 39.37
CA PRO A 554 58.31 11.78 40.01
C PRO A 554 59.68 11.69 39.34
N PRO A 555 60.33 12.83 38.98
CA PRO A 555 61.70 12.76 38.49
C PRO A 555 62.57 12.01 39.53
N PRO A 556 63.52 11.17 39.10
CA PRO A 556 64.47 10.58 40.05
C PRO A 556 65.14 11.72 40.82
N PRO A 557 65.47 11.54 42.12
CA PRO A 557 66.19 12.54 42.88
C PRO A 557 67.61 12.61 42.32
N GLY A 558 67.81 13.53 41.38
CA GLY A 558 69.09 13.93 40.83
C GLY A 558 69.17 15.44 40.93
N ASP A 559 70.34 15.96 41.28
CA ASP A 559 70.58 17.39 41.44
C ASP A 559 70.45 18.11 40.09
N PHE A 560 69.24 18.57 39.80
CA PHE A 560 68.96 19.50 38.71
C PHE A 560 69.21 20.92 39.22
N THR A 561 70.28 21.57 38.78
CA THR A 561 70.55 22.97 39.14
C THR A 561 69.51 23.92 38.54
N ASP A 562 69.06 24.89 39.35
CA ASP A 562 68.01 25.89 39.07
C ASP A 562 68.19 26.75 37.80
N ARG A 563 69.34 26.67 37.10
CA ARG A 563 69.63 27.50 35.92
C ARG A 563 69.01 27.03 34.61
N ASP A 564 68.53 25.79 34.50
CA ASP A 564 67.93 25.26 33.25
C ASP A 564 66.39 25.32 33.18
N LEU A 565 65.71 25.66 34.28
CA LEU A 565 64.24 25.84 34.35
C LEU A 565 63.80 27.29 34.01
N LEU A 566 64.74 28.20 33.75
CA LEU A 566 64.54 29.66 33.76
C LEU A 566 64.57 30.34 32.37
N THR A 567 63.76 29.90 31.41
CA THR A 567 63.40 30.79 30.26
C THR A 567 61.90 30.88 29.96
N LYS A 568 61.10 30.77 31.04
CA LYS A 568 59.65 31.05 31.18
C LYS A 568 58.80 29.77 31.22
N GLN A 569 58.34 29.41 32.42
CA GLN A 569 57.49 28.23 32.72
C GLN A 569 56.26 28.09 31.81
N TRP A 570 55.70 29.18 31.29
CA TRP A 570 54.58 29.11 30.32
C TRP A 570 54.96 28.46 28.98
N ARG A 571 56.23 28.51 28.55
CA ARG A 571 56.72 27.83 27.34
C ARG A 571 56.78 26.32 27.52
N GLN A 572 57.13 25.85 28.73
CA GLN A 572 57.12 24.43 29.09
C GLN A 572 55.69 23.88 29.09
N VAL A 573 54.75 24.65 29.65
CA VAL A 573 53.31 24.33 29.62
C VAL A 573 52.80 24.23 28.18
N GLN A 574 53.16 25.19 27.32
CA GLN A 574 52.78 25.17 25.91
C GLN A 574 53.41 23.99 25.16
N ALA A 575 54.67 23.64 25.45
CA ALA A 575 55.34 22.50 24.84
C ALA A 575 54.67 21.17 25.21
N LEU A 576 54.30 20.97 26.49
CA LEU A 576 53.59 19.78 26.95
C LEU A 576 52.19 19.66 26.33
N SER A 577 51.45 20.78 26.24
CA SER A 577 50.15 20.85 25.58
C SER A 577 50.28 20.51 24.08
N ASN A 578 51.27 21.09 23.39
CA ASN A 578 51.55 20.81 21.98
C ASN A 578 51.91 19.33 21.76
N MET A 579 52.71 18.73 22.66
CA MET A 579 53.06 17.31 22.60
C MET A 579 51.82 16.42 22.77
N PHE A 580 50.93 16.73 23.73
CA PHE A 580 49.66 16.02 23.90
C PHE A 580 48.85 16.08 22.60
N TRP A 581 48.64 17.26 22.02
CA TRP A 581 47.82 17.41 20.82
C TRP A 581 48.44 16.79 19.57
N THR A 582 49.77 16.80 19.47
CA THR A 582 50.50 16.14 18.38
C THR A 582 50.31 14.62 18.45
N ARG A 583 50.57 14.00 19.61
CA ARG A 583 50.39 12.56 19.81
C ARG A 583 48.92 12.13 19.75
N TRP A 584 48.01 12.93 20.32
CA TRP A 584 46.57 12.70 20.19
C TRP A 584 46.13 12.67 18.72
N ARG A 585 46.66 13.58 17.90
CA ARG A 585 46.36 13.63 16.46
C ARG A 585 46.96 12.45 15.70
N GLN A 586 48.19 12.05 16.00
CA GLN A 586 48.88 10.97 15.29
C GLN A 586 48.38 9.58 15.70
N VAL A 587 48.20 9.35 17.01
CA VAL A 587 47.95 8.02 17.58
C VAL A 587 46.49 7.83 17.95
N TYR A 588 45.85 8.78 18.63
CA TYR A 588 44.47 8.56 19.08
C TYR A 588 43.45 8.76 17.96
N LEU A 589 43.58 9.79 17.12
CA LEU A 589 42.65 9.98 15.99
C LEU A 589 42.68 8.83 14.99
N SER A 590 43.84 8.21 14.75
CA SER A 590 43.93 7.05 13.85
C SER A 590 43.12 5.85 14.37
N THR A 591 43.07 5.64 15.69
CA THR A 591 42.19 4.60 16.27
C THR A 591 40.70 4.85 16.04
N LEU A 592 40.31 6.12 15.84
CA LEU A 592 38.92 6.52 15.61
C LEU A 592 38.44 6.36 14.16
N GLN A 593 39.36 6.08 13.21
CA GLN A 593 39.03 5.95 11.80
C GLN A 593 38.21 4.68 11.49
N SER A 594 38.42 3.61 12.27
CA SER A 594 37.74 2.33 12.06
C SER A 594 36.28 2.34 12.56
N ARG A 595 35.33 1.99 11.68
CA ARG A 595 33.92 1.77 12.07
C ARG A 595 33.77 0.37 12.66
N LYS A 596 33.43 0.29 13.95
CA LYS A 596 33.27 -1.00 14.65
C LYS A 596 31.90 -1.66 14.45
N LYS A 597 30.88 -0.90 14.04
CA LYS A 597 29.49 -1.36 13.83
C LYS A 597 28.86 -0.61 12.66
N TRP A 598 27.84 -1.22 12.05
CA TRP A 598 27.05 -0.66 10.94
C TRP A 598 27.94 -0.12 9.80
N THR A 599 28.63 -1.03 9.12
CA THR A 599 29.60 -0.71 8.07
C THR A 599 28.99 -0.64 6.67
N LEU A 600 27.81 -1.26 6.47
CA LEU A 600 27.14 -1.35 5.18
C LEU A 600 26.08 -0.26 5.03
N SER A 601 25.96 0.26 3.80
CA SER A 601 24.88 1.16 3.42
C SER A 601 23.65 0.34 3.05
N HIS A 602 22.50 0.70 3.62
CA HIS A 602 21.20 0.09 3.33
C HIS A 602 20.25 1.10 2.68
N GLN A 603 19.15 0.61 2.11
CA GLN A 603 18.11 1.47 1.55
C GLN A 603 17.49 2.33 2.66
N ASN A 604 17.35 3.63 2.41
CA ASN A 604 16.73 4.56 3.35
C ASN A 604 15.22 4.26 3.51
N LEU A 605 14.72 4.38 4.74
CA LEU A 605 13.28 4.47 4.98
C LEU A 605 12.71 5.73 4.34
N GLN A 606 11.52 5.61 3.76
CA GLN A 606 10.84 6.67 3.03
C GLN A 606 9.54 7.07 3.71
N GLU A 607 9.05 8.27 3.38
CA GLU A 607 7.77 8.77 3.86
C GLU A 607 6.62 7.91 3.33
N GLY A 608 5.79 7.41 4.25
CA GLY A 608 4.69 6.48 3.99
C GLY A 608 5.05 5.00 4.21
N ASP A 609 6.30 4.66 4.51
CA ASP A 609 6.66 3.30 4.89
C ASP A 609 5.95 2.88 6.19
N VAL A 610 5.44 1.64 6.21
CA VAL A 610 4.82 1.05 7.40
C VAL A 610 5.86 0.25 8.16
N VAL A 611 6.07 0.62 9.41
CA VAL A 611 7.09 0.03 10.29
C VAL A 611 6.49 -0.50 11.58
N LEU A 612 7.17 -1.46 12.19
CA LEU A 612 6.92 -1.91 13.55
C LEU A 612 7.91 -1.19 14.48
N LEU A 613 7.41 -0.48 15.48
CA LEU A 613 8.24 0.25 16.45
C LEU A 613 8.56 -0.66 17.64
N LYS A 614 9.85 -0.82 17.94
CA LYS A 614 10.30 -1.59 19.10
C LYS A 614 9.82 -0.94 20.40
N ASP A 615 9.15 -1.71 21.23
CA ASP A 615 8.87 -1.37 22.62
C ASP A 615 9.58 -2.36 23.54
N ASN A 616 10.39 -1.86 24.48
CA ASN A 616 11.12 -2.69 25.42
C ASN A 616 10.23 -3.22 26.56
N GLN A 617 9.07 -2.60 26.82
CA GLN A 617 8.14 -3.01 27.87
C GLN A 617 7.12 -4.05 27.38
N ALA A 618 6.88 -4.09 26.06
CA ALA A 618 5.92 -4.99 25.45
C ALA A 618 6.60 -6.17 24.74
N ALA A 619 5.92 -7.32 24.74
CA ALA A 619 6.29 -8.44 23.89
C ALA A 619 6.18 -8.05 22.41
N ARG A 620 6.98 -8.67 21.55
CA ARG A 620 7.14 -8.28 20.14
C ARG A 620 5.85 -8.28 19.32
N ASN A 621 4.93 -9.19 19.63
CA ASN A 621 3.61 -9.26 19.02
C ASN A 621 2.74 -8.02 19.32
N CYS A 622 2.97 -7.38 20.46
CA CYS A 622 2.28 -6.19 20.93
C CYS A 622 3.00 -4.87 20.55
N TRP A 623 4.11 -4.95 19.80
CA TRP A 623 4.77 -3.74 19.32
C TRP A 623 3.85 -2.91 18.42
N PRO A 624 3.81 -1.58 18.61
CA PRO A 624 2.91 -0.72 17.87
C PRO A 624 3.32 -0.60 16.40
N LEU A 625 2.30 -0.53 15.53
CA LEU A 625 2.47 -0.19 14.13
C LEU A 625 2.58 1.33 13.99
N ALA A 626 3.49 1.77 13.13
CA ALA A 626 3.70 3.18 12.84
C ALA A 626 3.85 3.40 11.33
N ILE A 627 3.57 4.62 10.90
CA ILE A 627 3.85 5.09 9.54
C ILE A 627 4.94 6.15 9.63
N VAL A 628 5.94 6.07 8.76
CA VAL A 628 6.97 7.10 8.62
C VAL A 628 6.33 8.35 8.03
N THR A 629 6.26 9.44 8.79
CA THR A 629 5.75 10.73 8.31
C THR A 629 6.84 11.55 7.65
N LYS A 630 8.07 11.49 8.19
CA LYS A 630 9.20 12.26 7.69
C LYS A 630 10.51 11.50 7.85
N ALA A 631 11.32 11.47 6.81
CA ALA A 631 12.67 10.92 6.86
C ALA A 631 13.71 12.05 6.94
N PHE A 632 14.68 11.96 7.86
CA PHE A 632 15.72 12.98 7.98
C PHE A 632 17.07 12.40 7.55
N PRO A 633 17.52 12.71 6.32
CA PRO A 633 18.86 12.35 5.89
C PRO A 633 19.92 13.11 6.70
N GLY A 634 21.05 12.46 6.98
CA GLY A 634 22.26 13.14 7.47
C GLY A 634 22.96 13.91 6.36
N GLU A 635 24.08 14.55 6.68
CA GLU A 635 24.94 15.25 5.70
C GLU A 635 25.44 14.30 4.59
N ASP A 636 25.56 13.00 4.89
CA ASP A 636 25.94 11.96 3.94
C ASP A 636 24.74 11.38 3.15
N GLY A 637 23.56 12.01 3.22
CA GLY A 637 22.34 11.56 2.53
C GLY A 637 21.68 10.32 3.12
N ARG A 638 22.21 9.76 4.21
CA ARG A 638 21.70 8.52 4.83
C ARG A 638 20.73 8.80 5.97
N VAL A 639 19.60 8.09 5.96
CA VAL A 639 18.54 8.25 6.97
C VAL A 639 18.83 7.36 8.18
N ARG A 640 19.06 7.99 9.32
CA ARG A 640 19.28 7.31 10.63
C ARG A 640 18.20 7.64 11.66
N LYS A 641 17.42 8.69 11.39
CA LYS A 641 16.33 9.19 12.25
C LYS A 641 15.11 9.46 11.38
N VAL A 642 13.95 9.05 11.86
CA VAL A 642 12.65 9.24 11.19
C VAL A 642 11.62 9.70 12.19
N GLU A 643 10.65 10.47 11.71
CA GLU A 643 9.43 10.78 12.42
C GLU A 643 8.37 9.73 12.09
N LEU A 644 7.69 9.26 13.12
CA LEU A 644 6.71 8.19 13.05
C LEU A 644 5.39 8.67 13.63
N LYS A 645 4.29 8.30 13.00
CA LYS A 645 2.95 8.44 13.54
C LYS A 645 2.40 7.07 13.92
N THR A 646 2.07 6.88 15.19
CA THR A 646 1.35 5.71 15.69
C THR A 646 -0.07 6.10 16.07
N THR A 647 -1.02 5.19 15.93
CA THR A 647 -2.40 5.38 16.37
C THR A 647 -2.70 4.35 17.43
N ASP A 648 -3.01 4.80 18.64
CA ASP A 648 -3.45 3.94 19.73
C ASP A 648 -4.76 4.49 20.30
N GLN A 649 -5.79 3.65 20.34
CA GLN A 649 -7.14 3.98 20.83
C GLN A 649 -7.72 5.32 20.30
N GLY A 650 -7.49 5.63 19.02
CA GLY A 650 -8.00 6.85 18.36
C GLY A 650 -7.13 8.10 18.53
N HIS A 651 -6.12 8.08 19.40
CA HIS A 651 -5.17 9.18 19.54
C HIS A 651 -3.94 8.94 18.66
N SER A 652 -3.63 9.92 17.80
CA SER A 652 -2.40 9.92 17.01
C SER A 652 -1.27 10.57 17.79
N LYS A 653 -0.17 9.83 18.00
CA LYS A 653 1.06 10.36 18.60
C LYS A 653 2.19 10.33 17.59
N VAL A 654 3.00 11.37 17.61
CA VAL A 654 4.16 11.54 16.72
C VAL A 654 5.44 11.35 17.53
N TYR A 655 6.35 10.53 17.02
CA TYR A 655 7.59 10.17 17.68
C TYR A 655 8.78 10.34 16.74
N LEU A 656 9.85 10.97 17.23
CA LEU A 656 11.15 10.90 16.57
C LEU A 656 11.90 9.66 17.07
N ARG A 657 12.32 8.77 16.17
CA ARG A 657 12.99 7.51 16.52
C ARG A 657 14.16 7.20 15.59
N PRO A 658 15.20 6.52 16.09
CA PRO A 658 16.26 6.00 15.25
C PRO A 658 15.78 4.78 14.45
N VAL A 659 16.32 4.58 13.24
CA VAL A 659 15.95 3.45 12.38
C VAL A 659 16.27 2.08 13.02
N THR A 660 17.24 2.04 13.93
CA THR A 660 17.65 0.84 14.67
C THR A 660 16.60 0.29 15.62
N GLU A 661 15.53 1.03 15.86
CA GLU A 661 14.38 0.58 16.66
C GLU A 661 13.18 0.18 15.79
N LEU A 662 13.36 0.10 14.46
CA LEU A 662 12.27 -0.10 13.52
C LEU A 662 12.45 -1.38 12.71
N VAL A 663 11.34 -2.03 12.40
CA VAL A 663 11.29 -3.13 11.42
C VAL A 663 10.42 -2.68 10.25
N LEU A 664 10.97 -2.62 9.04
CA LEU A 664 10.20 -2.33 7.83
C LEU A 664 9.24 -3.49 7.53
N LEU A 665 7.93 -3.20 7.48
CA LEU A 665 6.91 -4.19 7.15
C LEU A 665 6.50 -4.08 5.68
N LEU A 666 6.13 -2.88 5.25
CA LEU A 666 5.70 -2.57 3.89
C LEU A 666 6.37 -1.26 3.47
N SER A 667 7.01 -1.28 2.30
CA SER A 667 7.45 -0.05 1.65
C SER A 667 6.27 0.61 0.96
N LYS A 668 6.27 1.93 0.86
CA LYS A 668 5.38 2.63 -0.07
C LYS A 668 5.71 2.16 -1.50
N GLU A 669 4.72 1.62 -2.21
CA GLU A 669 4.85 1.27 -3.64
C GLU A 669 4.76 2.51 -4.52
#